data_AF-A0A954JLL5-F1
#
_entry.id   AF-A0A954JLL5-F1
#
_cell.length_a   1.000
_cell.length_b   1.000
_cell.length_c   1.000
_cell.angle_alpha   90.00
_cell.angle_beta   90.00
_cell.angle_gamma   90.00
#
_symmetry.space_group_name_H-M   'P 1'
#
loop_
_entity.id
_entity.type
_entity.pdbx_description
1 polymer ?
#
loop_
_entity_poly.entity_id
_entity_poly.type
_entity_poly.pdbx_seq_one_letter_code
_entity_poly.pdbx_strand_id
1 'polypeptide(L)'
;MLRLRIPIALLAILTGIGQAEQVVTADTIPLIVDIDSSSTPMRTTGPIPMSVRVQWTGPPAILEGDLQFQITDMSGDLTSVSVLPDLHLTEGTQYFQFLLPPVESDHWDSQFTVRTTFVSERGRFLISEQNLTLRGVNSRTLVLRVATNRDSLKRDELDEIEGTLALDRWFRALPGAGEKIPMRTLTSPIDVADLPTLPLQHCVQDLLVIWGDALGKLSEQQRAAIVGWVRGGGRLCVAVDESPFNSEDVDLLHELLGKRLDSGFFSRTTSGELLWPENASLLTNRFGWGTVLVTKVDDITRQANSRKWREALCLLWDLREDQKGSILRNGFLSLDVLQTLRNEQVYGDNRELDRMAADFRPQPISGGTGLLQATLPSGMQLVPLWLMGLTLMLYILAIGPAEWIGLGKLRLRRLTWVTFPLTTLVFAGGAIALSNVMMAGRDNGGSVTFIDVTEDGLVARENRIQLHFSSSSGRQEVPLTNALYSPVSHRKLGAADVYQLQQAAQADAARVPPVVQGTLPVRATIVENVDKWTPRLARTLTIPAEPRKAPSNFDWTLPVNPRIQRHVDELGQKIREAFPGDVHAQLFRRNCYHDREVGPEHEADEADDRTVLLGVSEIITSPYELSQVRVARLGQNGTVR
;
A
#
# COMPACT_ATOMS: atom_id res chain seq x y z
N MET A 1 45.99 -15.73 -11.49
CA MET A 1 45.37 -14.39 -11.59
C MET A 1 44.06 -14.52 -12.34
N LEU A 2 42.97 -14.83 -11.63
CA LEU A 2 41.61 -14.86 -12.19
C LEU A 2 41.12 -13.40 -12.32
N ARG A 3 40.86 -12.95 -13.55
CA ARG A 3 40.14 -11.70 -13.80
C ARG A 3 38.66 -11.94 -13.50
N LEU A 4 38.22 -11.46 -12.34
CA LEU A 4 36.81 -11.32 -11.98
C LEU A 4 36.15 -10.41 -13.04
N ARG A 5 35.32 -10.99 -13.92
CA ARG A 5 34.47 -10.23 -14.83
C ARG A 5 33.20 -9.84 -14.07
N ILE A 6 33.22 -8.65 -13.48
CA ILE A 6 32.01 -7.96 -13.04
C ILE A 6 31.24 -7.58 -14.33
N PRO A 7 29.93 -7.87 -14.45
CA PRO A 7 29.17 -7.48 -15.64
C PRO A 7 28.97 -5.96 -15.68
N ILE A 8 29.54 -5.33 -16.71
CA ILE A 8 29.60 -3.88 -17.00
C ILE A 8 28.23 -3.26 -17.35
N ALA A 9 27.14 -4.02 -17.32
CA ALA A 9 25.81 -3.54 -17.69
C ALA A 9 25.17 -2.56 -16.68
N LEU A 10 25.65 -2.55 -15.43
CA LEU A 10 25.13 -1.67 -14.37
C LEU A 10 25.45 -0.18 -14.62
N LEU A 11 26.38 0.08 -15.52
CA LEU A 11 26.86 1.41 -15.87
C LEU A 11 26.20 1.95 -17.16
N ALA A 12 25.47 1.20 -17.98
CA ALA A 12 24.96 1.80 -19.24
C ALA A 12 23.77 2.76 -19.05
N ILE A 13 23.02 2.64 -17.95
CA ILE A 13 21.89 3.55 -17.62
C ILE A 13 22.27 4.53 -16.49
N LEU A 14 23.22 4.16 -15.61
CA LEU A 14 23.78 5.05 -14.58
C LEU A 14 25.10 5.76 -14.98
N THR A 15 25.79 5.30 -16.02
CA THR A 15 26.95 5.93 -16.69
C THR A 15 26.90 5.80 -18.21
N GLY A 16 25.79 6.19 -18.82
CA GLY A 16 25.86 6.90 -20.10
C GLY A 16 26.58 8.26 -19.94
N ILE A 17 27.68 8.30 -19.19
CA ILE A 17 28.53 9.44 -18.85
C ILE A 17 29.94 8.92 -19.10
N GLY A 18 30.49 9.26 -20.25
CA GLY A 18 31.71 8.67 -20.79
C GLY A 18 32.02 9.20 -22.19
N GLN A 19 31.02 9.76 -22.86
CA GLN A 19 31.24 11.01 -23.56
C GLN A 19 31.08 12.14 -22.53
N ALA A 20 31.93 13.16 -22.60
CA ALA A 20 31.77 14.37 -21.81
C ALA A 20 30.49 15.09 -22.29
N GLU A 21 29.32 14.59 -21.88
CA GLU A 21 28.07 15.30 -22.04
C GLU A 21 28.20 16.59 -21.26
N GLN A 22 28.06 17.72 -21.97
CA GLN A 22 28.04 19.03 -21.36
C GLN A 22 26.84 19.10 -20.42
N VAL A 23 27.10 18.99 -19.12
CA VAL A 23 26.14 19.40 -18.11
C VAL A 23 26.04 20.91 -18.21
N VAL A 24 24.98 21.39 -18.84
CA VAL A 24 24.65 22.82 -18.87
C VAL A 24 24.20 23.19 -17.46
N THR A 25 24.92 24.06 -16.77
CA THR A 25 24.60 24.54 -15.42
C THR A 25 23.45 25.57 -15.45
N ALA A 26 22.62 25.56 -14.40
CA ALA A 26 21.28 26.16 -14.32
C ALA A 26 21.13 27.65 -14.68
N ASP A 27 22.18 28.47 -14.57
CA ASP A 27 22.06 29.94 -14.63
C ASP A 27 21.71 30.52 -16.01
N THR A 28 21.64 29.69 -17.07
CA THR A 28 21.20 30.12 -18.42
C THR A 28 20.29 29.11 -19.12
N ILE A 29 19.68 28.16 -18.38
CA ILE A 29 18.84 27.12 -18.99
C ILE A 29 17.45 27.69 -19.33
N PRO A 30 16.99 27.61 -20.58
CA PRO A 30 15.65 28.05 -20.97
C PRO A 30 14.50 27.11 -20.53
N LEU A 31 14.75 26.27 -19.51
CA LEU A 31 13.82 25.30 -18.95
C LEU A 31 13.73 25.51 -17.45
N ILE A 32 12.55 25.89 -16.98
CA ILE A 32 12.23 25.99 -15.55
C ILE A 32 11.24 24.89 -15.24
N VAL A 33 11.51 24.10 -14.20
CA VAL A 33 10.58 23.08 -13.70
C VAL A 33 10.37 23.33 -12.23
N ASP A 34 9.12 23.58 -11.87
CA ASP A 34 8.69 23.93 -10.52
C ASP A 34 7.69 22.88 -10.04
N ILE A 35 7.93 22.30 -8.87
CA ILE A 35 7.05 21.30 -8.27
C ILE A 35 6.21 22.03 -7.24
N ASP A 36 4.91 22.11 -7.48
CA ASP A 36 3.99 22.63 -6.48
C ASP A 36 3.71 21.57 -5.41
N SER A 37 4.70 21.37 -4.54
CA SER A 37 4.60 20.50 -3.37
C SER A 37 3.77 21.12 -2.24
N SER A 38 3.55 22.43 -2.30
CA SER A 38 2.86 23.19 -1.25
C SER A 38 1.34 23.03 -1.30
N SER A 39 0.77 22.83 -2.50
CA SER A 39 -0.68 22.78 -2.69
C SER A 39 -1.31 21.44 -2.35
N THR A 40 -0.53 20.36 -2.34
CA THR A 40 -1.09 19.02 -2.22
C THR A 40 -0.57 18.27 -1.00
N PRO A 41 -1.40 18.08 0.03
CA PRO A 41 -1.00 17.35 1.22
C PRO A 41 -0.72 15.89 0.86
N MET A 42 0.30 15.34 1.49
CA MET A 42 0.79 13.99 1.20
C MET A 42 0.39 13.03 2.30
N ARG A 43 -0.36 11.99 1.92
CA ARG A 43 -0.79 10.92 2.81
C ARG A 43 0.37 9.99 3.14
N THR A 44 0.53 9.63 4.41
CA THR A 44 1.55 8.64 4.82
C THR A 44 1.32 7.30 4.12
N THR A 45 2.36 6.74 3.49
CA THR A 45 2.32 5.47 2.73
C THR A 45 1.34 5.45 1.54
N GLY A 46 0.77 6.60 1.16
CA GLY A 46 -0.06 6.75 -0.03
C GLY A 46 0.77 7.14 -1.27
N PRO A 47 0.21 7.01 -2.48
CA PRO A 47 0.81 7.61 -3.67
C PRO A 47 1.02 9.11 -3.47
N ILE A 48 2.10 9.65 -4.02
CA ILE A 48 2.44 11.07 -3.87
C ILE A 48 1.89 11.80 -5.11
N PRO A 49 0.85 12.62 -4.96
CA PRO A 49 0.39 13.48 -6.03
C PRO A 49 1.43 14.55 -6.34
N MET A 50 1.74 14.72 -7.63
CA MET A 50 2.68 15.71 -8.12
C MET A 50 1.99 16.63 -9.11
N SER A 51 2.13 17.94 -8.87
CA SER A 51 1.76 19.00 -9.80
C SER A 51 3.04 19.69 -10.24
N VAL A 52 3.40 19.53 -11.51
CA VAL A 52 4.65 20.04 -12.06
C VAL A 52 4.35 21.10 -13.10
N ARG A 53 4.86 22.31 -12.86
CA ARG A 53 4.83 23.41 -13.80
C ARG A 53 6.14 23.44 -14.56
N VAL A 54 6.07 23.27 -15.88
CA VAL A 54 7.23 23.30 -16.76
C VAL A 54 7.13 24.52 -17.67
N GLN A 55 8.16 25.35 -17.70
CA GLN A 55 8.25 26.50 -18.58
C GLN A 55 9.46 26.34 -19.50
N TRP A 56 9.20 26.34 -20.81
CA TRP A 56 10.22 26.29 -21.84
C TRP A 56 10.23 27.59 -22.66
N THR A 57 11.40 28.19 -22.83
CA THR A 57 11.59 29.44 -23.60
C THR A 57 12.75 29.36 -24.60
N GLY A 58 13.24 28.16 -24.87
CA GLY A 58 14.47 27.96 -25.65
C GLY A 58 14.21 27.64 -27.12
N PRO A 59 15.16 27.92 -28.02
CA PRO A 59 15.11 27.39 -29.37
C PRO A 59 15.54 25.91 -29.40
N PRO A 60 14.88 25.07 -30.21
CA PRO A 60 13.63 25.29 -30.95
C PRO A 60 12.39 25.24 -30.05
N ALA A 61 11.27 25.70 -30.63
CA ALA A 61 9.97 25.83 -29.97
C ALA A 61 9.43 24.54 -29.32
N ILE A 62 9.96 23.36 -29.70
CA ILE A 62 9.60 22.07 -29.11
C ILE A 62 10.86 21.39 -28.59
N LEU A 63 10.81 20.98 -27.33
CA LEU A 63 11.81 20.17 -26.66
C LEU A 63 11.16 18.83 -26.29
N GLU A 64 11.72 17.74 -26.82
CA GLU A 64 11.24 16.38 -26.59
C GLU A 64 12.20 15.63 -25.67
N GLY A 65 11.67 14.87 -24.73
CA GLY A 65 12.49 14.09 -23.81
C GLY A 65 11.72 13.55 -22.61
N ASP A 66 12.47 13.02 -21.65
CA ASP A 66 11.94 12.39 -20.46
C ASP A 66 12.12 13.29 -19.24
N LEU A 67 11.09 13.39 -18.40
CA LEU A 67 11.20 14.05 -17.11
C LEU A 67 11.40 13.01 -16.00
N GLN A 68 12.58 13.02 -15.40
CA GLN A 68 13.01 12.07 -14.37
C GLN A 68 12.94 12.72 -12.99
N PHE A 69 12.40 11.98 -12.03
CA PHE A 69 12.32 12.34 -10.62
C PHE A 69 13.11 11.33 -9.81
N GLN A 70 14.10 11.81 -9.07
CA GLN A 70 14.86 11.03 -8.11
C GLN A 70 14.52 11.53 -6.71
N ILE A 71 14.01 10.64 -5.87
CA ILE A 71 13.67 10.98 -4.48
C ILE A 71 14.74 10.41 -3.57
N THR A 72 15.45 11.29 -2.87
CA THR A 72 16.40 10.90 -1.81
C THR A 72 15.82 11.25 -0.46
N ASP A 73 16.14 10.46 0.57
CA ASP A 73 15.84 10.82 1.95
C ASP A 73 16.92 11.76 2.54
N MET A 74 16.83 12.04 3.84
CA MET A 74 17.79 12.91 4.54
C MET A 74 19.20 12.31 4.69
N SER A 75 19.38 10.98 4.59
CA SER A 75 20.72 10.39 4.53
C SER A 75 21.34 10.50 3.14
N GLY A 76 20.56 10.95 2.14
CA GLY A 76 20.96 11.03 0.74
C GLY A 76 20.76 9.70 0.01
N ASP A 77 20.08 8.73 0.63
CA ASP A 77 19.81 7.43 0.03
C ASP A 77 18.67 7.56 -0.98
N LEU A 78 18.87 6.98 -2.16
CA LEU A 78 17.89 7.01 -3.24
C LEU A 78 16.74 6.04 -2.92
N THR A 79 15.56 6.59 -2.67
CA THR A 79 14.37 5.82 -2.26
C THR A 79 13.46 5.46 -3.43
N SER A 80 13.38 6.31 -4.45
CA SER A 80 12.52 6.10 -5.61
C SER A 80 13.06 6.82 -6.83
N VAL A 81 12.85 6.21 -8.00
CA VAL A 81 13.09 6.84 -9.31
C VAL A 81 11.83 6.70 -10.14
N SER A 82 11.36 7.80 -10.72
CA SER A 82 10.23 7.81 -11.63
C SER A 82 10.55 8.60 -12.88
N VAL A 83 10.02 8.17 -14.02
CA VAL A 83 10.28 8.74 -15.33
C VAL A 83 8.95 8.94 -16.03
N LEU A 84 8.65 10.18 -16.43
CA LEU A 84 7.59 10.48 -17.39
C LEU A 84 8.22 10.53 -18.77
N PRO A 85 8.05 9.49 -19.60
CA PRO A 85 8.68 9.42 -20.91
C PRO A 85 7.94 10.29 -21.93
N ASP A 86 8.63 10.59 -23.03
CA ASP A 86 8.03 11.15 -24.26
C ASP A 86 7.25 12.46 -24.04
N LEU A 87 7.77 13.35 -23.20
CA LEU A 87 7.17 14.67 -22.99
C LEU A 87 7.57 15.63 -24.12
N HIS A 88 6.56 16.28 -24.69
CA HIS A 88 6.72 17.32 -25.71
C HIS A 88 6.48 18.70 -25.06
N LEU A 89 7.56 19.38 -24.69
CA LEU A 89 7.51 20.71 -24.13
C LEU A 89 7.49 21.75 -25.25
N THR A 90 6.40 22.47 -25.37
CA THR A 90 6.24 23.62 -26.26
C THR A 90 6.67 24.90 -25.56
N GLU A 91 6.98 25.94 -26.32
CA GLU A 91 7.16 27.27 -25.77
C GLU A 91 5.97 27.68 -24.89
N GLY A 92 6.28 28.24 -23.71
CA GLY A 92 5.28 28.65 -22.72
C GLY A 92 5.30 27.79 -21.45
N THR A 93 4.21 27.90 -20.67
CA THR A 93 4.02 27.18 -19.41
C THR A 93 3.06 26.03 -19.61
N GLN A 94 3.46 24.84 -19.20
CA GLN A 94 2.65 23.63 -19.18
C GLN A 94 2.53 23.09 -17.76
N TYR A 95 1.44 22.39 -17.49
CA TYR A 95 1.15 21.77 -16.20
C TYR A 95 0.94 20.27 -16.39
N PHE A 96 1.65 19.49 -15.58
CA PHE A 96 1.52 18.04 -15.56
C PHE A 96 1.07 17.60 -14.17
N GLN A 97 0.10 16.69 -14.14
CA GLN A 97 -0.34 16.04 -12.92
C GLN A 97 -0.18 14.53 -13.05
N PHE A 98 0.46 13.93 -12.07
CA PHE A 98 0.67 12.47 -12.03
C PHE A 98 0.91 12.01 -10.59
N LEU A 99 0.92 10.70 -10.39
CA LEU A 99 1.23 10.09 -9.10
C LEU A 99 2.62 9.45 -9.14
N LEU A 100 3.41 9.72 -8.11
CA LEU A 100 4.60 8.94 -7.80
C LEU A 100 4.22 7.78 -6.86
N PRO A 101 4.97 6.66 -6.89
CA PRO A 101 4.78 5.59 -5.92
C PRO A 101 4.98 6.13 -4.49
N PRO A 102 4.37 5.50 -3.48
CA PRO A 102 4.64 5.83 -2.09
C PRO A 102 6.13 5.65 -1.80
N VAL A 103 6.73 6.64 -1.15
CA VAL A 103 8.06 6.48 -0.55
C VAL A 103 7.91 6.09 0.91
N GLU A 104 8.83 5.25 1.36
CA GLU A 104 8.95 4.87 2.74
C GLU A 104 10.20 5.52 3.29
N SER A 105 10.13 6.06 4.51
CA SER A 105 11.33 6.38 5.27
C SER A 105 11.39 5.47 6.46
N ASP A 106 12.61 5.16 6.91
CA ASP A 106 12.86 4.54 8.20
C ASP A 106 13.20 5.60 9.27
N HIS A 107 13.23 6.88 8.91
CA HIS A 107 13.61 7.97 9.78
C HIS A 107 12.42 8.64 10.49
N TRP A 108 12.71 9.13 11.69
CA TRP A 108 11.80 9.77 12.63
C TRP A 108 11.22 11.09 12.08
N ASP A 109 12.09 11.93 11.52
CA ASP A 109 11.76 13.11 10.72
C ASP A 109 12.34 12.86 9.34
N SER A 110 11.50 12.81 8.31
CA SER A 110 11.95 12.44 6.97
C SER A 110 11.59 13.52 5.99
N GLN A 111 12.51 14.45 5.80
CA GLN A 111 12.46 15.30 4.60
C GLN A 111 12.98 14.48 3.43
N PHE A 112 12.29 14.58 2.30
CA PHE A 112 12.76 13.97 1.08
C PHE A 112 13.14 15.09 0.13
N THR A 113 14.22 14.89 -0.61
CA THR A 113 14.64 15.81 -1.66
C THR A 113 14.30 15.17 -2.99
N VAL A 114 13.56 15.92 -3.82
CA VAL A 114 13.29 15.54 -5.20
C VAL A 114 14.27 16.28 -6.09
N ARG A 115 15.11 15.51 -6.75
CA ARG A 115 15.92 15.99 -7.86
C ARG A 115 15.20 15.69 -9.16
N THR A 116 14.97 16.74 -9.94
CA THR A 116 14.32 16.62 -11.24
C THR A 116 15.35 16.78 -12.35
N THR A 117 15.25 15.97 -13.40
CA THR A 117 16.15 16.05 -14.55
C THR A 117 15.33 15.85 -15.81
N PHE A 118 15.43 16.79 -16.74
CA PHE A 118 14.87 16.59 -18.08
C PHE A 118 15.97 16.04 -18.99
N VAL A 119 15.74 14.87 -19.60
CA VAL A 119 16.69 14.17 -20.45
C VAL A 119 16.18 14.21 -21.89
N SER A 120 16.91 14.89 -22.76
CA SER A 120 16.58 15.01 -24.19
C SER A 120 17.76 14.57 -25.05
N GLU A 121 17.54 14.42 -26.36
CA GLU A 121 18.64 14.23 -27.33
C GLU A 121 19.65 15.39 -27.33
N ARG A 122 19.26 16.59 -26.87
CA ARG A 122 20.15 17.76 -26.77
C ARG A 122 21.03 17.76 -25.52
N GLY A 123 20.76 16.86 -24.58
CA GLY A 123 21.46 16.78 -23.32
C GLY A 123 20.51 16.73 -22.14
N ARG A 124 21.13 16.84 -20.95
CA ARG A 124 20.49 16.71 -19.65
C ARG A 124 20.38 18.08 -19.00
N PHE A 125 19.17 18.48 -18.66
CA PHE A 125 18.88 19.71 -17.95
C PHE A 125 18.63 19.36 -16.49
N LEU A 126 19.63 19.65 -15.64
CA LEU A 126 19.50 19.49 -14.20
C LEU A 126 18.66 20.65 -13.66
N ILE A 127 17.54 20.31 -13.04
CA ILE A 127 16.64 21.28 -12.39
C ILE A 127 17.00 21.36 -10.91
N SER A 128 16.70 22.50 -10.28
CA SER A 128 16.90 22.69 -8.85
C SER A 128 16.21 21.60 -8.02
N GLU A 129 16.91 21.19 -6.97
CA GLU A 129 16.38 20.29 -5.96
C GLU A 129 15.25 20.97 -5.18
N GLN A 130 14.21 20.21 -4.87
CA GLN A 130 13.05 20.70 -4.13
C GLN A 130 12.77 19.73 -2.98
N ASN A 131 12.45 20.26 -1.79
CA ASN A 131 12.15 19.44 -0.63
C ASN A 131 10.67 19.07 -0.61
N LEU A 132 10.39 17.77 -0.60
CA LEU A 132 9.09 17.23 -0.24
C LEU A 132 9.04 17.06 1.28
N THR A 133 8.09 17.77 1.88
CA THR A 133 7.81 17.61 3.31
C THR A 133 6.85 16.46 3.49
N LEU A 134 7.40 15.25 3.61
CA LEU A 134 6.68 14.10 4.11
C LEU A 134 6.88 14.00 5.62
N ARG A 135 5.86 13.52 6.32
CA ARG A 135 6.03 13.22 7.75
C ARG A 135 6.70 11.86 7.91
N GLY A 136 7.68 11.80 8.81
CA GLY A 136 8.46 10.59 9.10
C GLY A 136 7.64 9.50 9.80
N VAL A 137 8.28 8.36 10.10
CA VAL A 137 7.62 7.12 10.55
C VAL A 137 6.78 7.26 11.82
N ASN A 138 7.05 8.27 12.64
CA ASN A 138 6.39 8.45 13.94
C ASN A 138 5.05 9.18 13.85
N SER A 139 4.68 9.71 12.69
CA SER A 139 3.39 10.37 12.53
C SER A 139 2.68 9.96 11.24
N ARG A 140 1.37 9.73 11.34
CA ARG A 140 0.50 9.54 10.19
C ARG A 140 -0.09 10.86 9.75
N THR A 141 0.17 11.22 8.50
CA THR A 141 -0.61 12.22 7.80
C THR A 141 -1.80 11.55 7.16
N LEU A 142 -2.99 11.98 7.58
CA LEU A 142 -4.24 11.70 6.89
C LEU A 142 -4.59 12.88 6.00
N VAL A 143 -5.20 12.61 4.85
CA VAL A 143 -5.58 13.68 3.91
C VAL A 143 -7.10 13.74 3.79
N LEU A 144 -7.65 14.91 4.14
CA LEU A 144 -9.04 15.28 3.91
C LEU A 144 -9.07 16.21 2.71
N ARG A 145 -9.74 15.78 1.64
CA ARG A 145 -9.89 16.58 0.42
C ARG A 145 -11.30 17.14 0.34
N VAL A 146 -11.45 18.44 0.15
CA VAL A 146 -12.76 19.09 0.02
C VAL A 146 -12.97 19.49 -1.43
N ALA A 147 -13.82 18.75 -2.13
CA ALA A 147 -14.27 19.06 -3.48
C ALA A 147 -15.32 20.15 -3.43
N THR A 148 -15.03 21.25 -4.13
CA THR A 148 -15.86 22.45 -4.15
C THR A 148 -15.75 23.13 -5.52
N ASN A 149 -16.62 24.08 -5.80
CA ASN A 149 -16.44 24.95 -6.97
C ASN A 149 -15.42 26.07 -6.62
N ARG A 150 -14.55 26.43 -7.57
CA ARG A 150 -13.31 27.23 -7.38
C ARG A 150 -13.43 28.51 -6.55
N ASP A 151 -14.62 29.09 -6.48
CA ASP A 151 -14.89 30.37 -5.81
C ASP A 151 -15.88 30.29 -4.64
N SER A 152 -16.38 29.08 -4.32
CA SER A 152 -17.50 28.92 -3.39
C SER A 152 -17.08 28.71 -1.94
N LEU A 153 -15.92 28.10 -1.69
CA LEU A 153 -15.49 27.79 -0.32
C LEU A 153 -14.52 28.83 0.22
N LYS A 154 -14.92 29.52 1.29
CA LYS A 154 -14.06 30.45 2.01
C LYS A 154 -13.07 29.70 2.89
N ARG A 155 -11.96 30.37 3.25
CA ARG A 155 -10.96 29.80 4.16
C ARG A 155 -11.57 29.43 5.52
N ASP A 156 -12.44 30.26 6.06
CA ASP A 156 -13.10 30.02 7.35
C ASP A 156 -13.97 28.75 7.33
N GLU A 157 -14.68 28.50 6.23
CA GLU A 157 -15.48 27.28 6.04
C GLU A 157 -14.57 26.05 5.94
N LEU A 158 -13.42 26.16 5.26
CA LEU A 158 -12.44 25.07 5.21
C LEU A 158 -11.88 24.73 6.59
N ASP A 159 -11.55 25.75 7.38
CA ASP A 159 -11.07 25.58 8.76
C ASP A 159 -12.15 24.98 9.66
N GLU A 160 -13.43 25.30 9.42
CA GLU A 160 -14.58 24.72 10.13
C GLU A 160 -14.83 23.25 9.75
N ILE A 161 -14.70 22.91 8.46
CA ILE A 161 -14.73 21.52 7.98
C ILE A 161 -13.61 20.72 8.63
N GLU A 162 -12.37 21.26 8.62
CA GLU A 162 -11.23 20.63 9.29
C GLU A 162 -11.53 20.44 10.77
N GLY A 163 -11.97 21.49 11.47
CA GLY A 163 -12.28 21.44 12.90
C GLY A 163 -13.36 20.43 13.27
N THR A 164 -14.21 20.06 12.31
CA THR A 164 -15.32 19.13 12.52
C THR A 164 -14.98 17.70 12.12
N LEU A 165 -14.40 17.49 10.94
CA LEU A 165 -14.19 16.18 10.32
C LEU A 165 -12.80 15.58 10.58
N ALA A 166 -11.79 16.39 10.92
CA ALA A 166 -10.43 15.91 11.11
C ALA A 166 -10.34 14.90 12.26
N LEU A 167 -9.67 13.77 12.03
CA LEU A 167 -9.56 12.71 13.03
C LEU A 167 -8.69 13.13 14.23
N ASP A 168 -7.64 13.91 13.99
CA ASP A 168 -6.72 14.39 15.02
C ASP A 168 -7.36 15.38 16.01
N ARG A 169 -8.57 15.91 15.74
CA ARG A 169 -9.29 16.78 16.68
C ARG A 169 -9.53 16.11 18.04
N TRP A 170 -9.75 14.80 18.05
CA TRP A 170 -9.96 14.03 19.28
C TRP A 170 -8.67 13.69 20.03
N PHE A 171 -7.51 13.99 19.42
CA PHE A 171 -6.17 13.81 20.00
C PHE A 171 -5.64 15.12 20.60
N ARG A 172 -6.00 16.28 20.01
CA ARG A 172 -5.59 17.61 20.47
C ARG A 172 -6.05 17.96 21.89
N ALA A 173 -7.03 17.22 22.42
CA ALA A 173 -7.57 17.41 23.77
C ALA A 173 -6.67 16.83 24.89
N LEU A 174 -5.56 16.16 24.57
CA LEU A 174 -4.66 15.58 25.58
C LEU A 174 -3.73 16.66 26.19
N PRO A 175 -3.76 16.88 27.53
CA PRO A 175 -2.88 17.83 28.21
C PRO A 175 -1.40 17.45 28.02
N GLY A 176 -0.57 18.38 27.55
CA GLY A 176 0.87 18.15 27.35
C GLY A 176 1.25 17.49 26.02
N ALA A 177 0.30 17.20 25.13
CA ALA A 177 0.57 16.53 23.85
C ALA A 177 1.43 17.34 22.87
N GLY A 178 1.52 18.67 23.03
CA GLY A 178 2.44 19.54 22.28
C GLY A 178 2.53 19.23 20.77
N GLU A 179 3.73 19.36 20.20
CA GLU A 179 4.04 19.07 18.78
C GLU A 179 4.05 17.57 18.41
N LYS A 180 3.88 16.66 19.37
CA LYS A 180 4.09 15.21 19.17
C LYS A 180 2.78 14.45 18.94
N ILE A 181 1.86 15.01 18.15
CA ILE A 181 0.65 14.29 17.79
C ILE A 181 1.03 13.17 16.80
N PRO A 182 0.73 11.89 17.10
CA PRO A 182 1.11 10.75 16.24
C PRO A 182 0.34 10.71 14.93
N MET A 183 -0.65 11.59 14.77
CA MET A 183 -1.49 11.66 13.60
C MET A 183 -1.91 13.11 13.37
N ARG A 184 -1.94 13.53 12.11
CA ARG A 184 -2.45 14.83 11.71
C ARG A 184 -3.30 14.67 10.47
N THR A 185 -4.48 15.26 10.46
CA THR A 185 -5.26 15.42 9.25
C THR A 185 -4.83 16.72 8.58
N LEU A 186 -4.53 16.64 7.29
CA LEU A 186 -4.29 17.81 6.45
C LEU A 186 -5.49 17.98 5.54
N THR A 187 -6.04 19.19 5.54
CA THR A 187 -7.18 19.55 4.71
C THR A 187 -6.69 20.32 3.49
N SER A 188 -7.19 19.96 2.31
CA SER A 188 -6.88 20.66 1.06
C SER A 188 -8.13 20.74 0.17
N PRO A 189 -8.47 21.94 -0.34
CA PRO A 189 -9.55 22.08 -1.29
C PRO A 189 -9.13 21.55 -2.67
N ILE A 190 -10.10 21.10 -3.46
CA ILE A 190 -9.93 20.79 -4.87
C ILE A 190 -11.14 21.28 -5.65
N ASP A 191 -10.89 21.79 -6.85
CA ASP A 191 -11.97 22.06 -7.78
C ASP A 191 -12.66 20.75 -8.17
N VAL A 192 -13.99 20.75 -8.23
CA VAL A 192 -14.77 19.61 -8.73
C VAL A 192 -14.35 19.20 -10.15
N ALA A 193 -13.95 20.15 -11.00
CA ALA A 193 -13.47 19.87 -12.35
C ALA A 193 -12.13 19.12 -12.34
N ASP A 194 -11.31 19.30 -11.30
CA ASP A 194 -10.00 18.67 -11.14
C ASP A 194 -10.10 17.33 -10.39
N LEU A 195 -11.30 16.89 -9.98
CA LEU A 195 -11.47 15.60 -9.32
C LEU A 195 -11.05 14.45 -10.26
N PRO A 196 -10.31 13.46 -9.73
CA PRO A 196 -9.90 12.32 -10.51
C PRO A 196 -11.04 11.53 -11.15
N THR A 197 -10.80 10.99 -12.35
CA THR A 197 -11.74 10.12 -13.08
C THR A 197 -11.42 8.64 -12.91
N LEU A 198 -10.40 8.29 -12.12
CA LEU A 198 -10.03 6.91 -11.80
C LEU A 198 -10.10 6.64 -10.29
N PRO A 199 -10.71 5.53 -9.85
CA PRO A 199 -10.80 5.18 -8.43
C PRO A 199 -9.45 5.18 -7.69
N LEU A 200 -8.40 4.68 -8.35
CA LEU A 200 -7.07 4.58 -7.76
C LEU A 200 -6.41 5.94 -7.53
N GLN A 201 -6.77 6.98 -8.28
CA GLN A 201 -6.23 8.31 -8.06
C GLN A 201 -6.77 8.94 -6.78
N HIS A 202 -7.95 8.53 -6.31
CA HIS A 202 -8.46 8.93 -5.00
C HIS A 202 -7.71 8.29 -3.82
N CYS A 203 -6.78 7.34 -4.05
CA CYS A 203 -5.99 6.75 -2.96
C CYS A 203 -4.94 7.70 -2.34
N VAL A 204 -4.80 8.91 -2.90
CA VAL A 204 -4.01 10.01 -2.31
C VAL A 204 -4.68 10.64 -1.09
N GLN A 205 -5.98 10.42 -0.90
CA GLN A 205 -6.75 10.95 0.23
C GLN A 205 -7.34 9.83 1.10
N ASP A 206 -7.57 10.13 2.38
CA ASP A 206 -8.24 9.23 3.31
C ASP A 206 -9.74 9.50 3.39
N LEU A 207 -10.15 10.77 3.21
CA LEU A 207 -11.53 11.23 3.22
C LEU A 207 -11.75 12.25 2.08
N LEU A 208 -12.78 12.03 1.27
CA LEU A 208 -13.29 13.00 0.31
C LEU A 208 -14.56 13.65 0.87
N VAL A 209 -14.63 14.97 0.82
CA VAL A 209 -15.82 15.75 1.15
C VAL A 209 -16.32 16.40 -0.13
N ILE A 210 -17.52 16.05 -0.59
CA ILE A 210 -18.21 16.78 -1.65
C ILE A 210 -19.05 17.86 -0.97
N TRP A 211 -18.76 19.12 -1.25
CA TRP A 211 -19.33 20.26 -0.53
C TRP A 211 -20.30 21.08 -1.36
N GLY A 212 -21.47 21.38 -0.78
CA GLY A 212 -22.51 22.23 -1.37
C GLY A 212 -23.00 21.68 -2.72
N ASP A 213 -22.99 22.54 -3.73
CA ASP A 213 -23.44 22.25 -5.09
C ASP A 213 -22.47 21.38 -5.92
N ALA A 214 -21.31 21.00 -5.38
CA ALA A 214 -20.28 20.25 -6.11
C ALA A 214 -20.77 18.88 -6.61
N LEU A 215 -21.71 18.25 -5.89
CA LEU A 215 -22.29 16.96 -6.29
C LEU A 215 -22.94 17.05 -7.68
N GLY A 216 -23.69 18.12 -7.94
CA GLY A 216 -24.39 18.35 -9.21
C GLY A 216 -23.46 18.63 -10.40
N LYS A 217 -22.17 18.89 -10.14
CA LYS A 217 -21.16 19.24 -11.15
C LYS A 217 -20.23 18.08 -11.50
N LEU A 218 -20.35 16.94 -10.82
CA LEU A 218 -19.55 15.76 -11.13
C LEU A 218 -19.92 15.21 -12.51
N SER A 219 -18.91 15.00 -13.34
CA SER A 219 -19.05 14.20 -14.56
C SER A 219 -19.34 12.74 -14.24
N GLU A 220 -19.93 12.01 -15.21
CA GLU A 220 -20.23 10.59 -15.08
C GLU A 220 -18.98 9.75 -14.69
N GLN A 221 -17.83 10.05 -15.30
CA GLN A 221 -16.57 9.36 -15.01
C GLN A 221 -16.10 9.63 -13.57
N GLN A 222 -16.24 10.86 -13.06
CA GLN A 222 -15.90 11.18 -11.67
C GLN A 222 -16.84 10.48 -10.68
N ARG A 223 -18.15 10.42 -10.98
CA ARG A 223 -19.12 9.66 -10.16
C ARG A 223 -18.73 8.19 -10.08
N ALA A 224 -18.46 7.57 -11.23
CA ALA A 224 -18.01 6.18 -11.30
C ALA A 224 -16.69 5.96 -10.54
N ALA A 225 -15.75 6.90 -10.64
CA ALA A 225 -14.47 6.84 -9.92
C ALA A 225 -14.66 6.87 -8.39
N ILE A 226 -15.51 7.78 -7.90
CA ILE A 226 -15.84 7.93 -6.48
C ILE A 226 -16.55 6.67 -5.97
N VAL A 227 -17.57 6.19 -6.70
CA VAL A 227 -18.29 4.94 -6.36
C VAL A 227 -17.32 3.76 -6.28
N GLY A 228 -16.45 3.59 -7.28
CA GLY A 228 -15.44 2.52 -7.28
C GLY A 228 -14.46 2.63 -6.12
N TRP A 229 -14.00 3.85 -5.80
CA TRP A 229 -13.09 4.09 -4.69
C TRP A 229 -13.75 3.83 -3.33
N VAL A 230 -14.96 4.33 -3.10
CA VAL A 230 -15.73 4.07 -1.87
C VAL A 230 -16.02 2.59 -1.74
N ARG A 231 -16.50 1.93 -2.80
CA ARG A 231 -16.71 0.46 -2.80
C ARG A 231 -15.43 -0.29 -2.39
N GLY A 232 -14.27 0.17 -2.87
CA GLY A 232 -12.93 -0.33 -2.54
C GLY A 232 -12.38 0.05 -1.15
N GLY A 233 -13.15 0.72 -0.29
CA GLY A 233 -12.73 1.11 1.06
C GLY A 233 -12.47 2.61 1.27
N GLY A 234 -12.81 3.46 0.30
CA GLY A 234 -12.76 4.91 0.44
C GLY A 234 -13.78 5.44 1.44
N ARG A 235 -13.56 6.68 1.92
CA ARG A 235 -14.45 7.37 2.84
C ARG A 235 -14.99 8.62 2.17
N LEU A 236 -16.30 8.76 2.18
CA LEU A 236 -16.98 9.87 1.52
C LEU A 236 -17.89 10.59 2.51
N CYS A 237 -17.78 11.91 2.54
CA CYS A 237 -18.77 12.80 3.13
C CYS A 237 -19.41 13.62 2.02
N VAL A 238 -20.74 13.61 1.93
CA VAL A 238 -21.50 14.46 1.01
C VAL A 238 -22.27 15.46 1.86
N ALA A 239 -21.85 16.72 1.78
CA ALA A 239 -22.48 17.84 2.47
C ALA A 239 -23.30 18.61 1.46
N VAL A 240 -24.62 18.42 1.45
CA VAL A 240 -25.52 19.08 0.49
C VAL A 240 -26.13 20.35 1.07
N ASP A 241 -26.32 21.36 0.23
CA ASP A 241 -27.03 22.59 0.53
C ASP A 241 -28.43 22.58 -0.13
N GLU A 242 -29.09 23.74 -0.19
CA GLU A 242 -30.40 23.91 -0.83
C GLU A 242 -30.31 24.07 -2.37
N SER A 243 -29.17 23.74 -2.99
CA SER A 243 -29.01 23.82 -4.44
C SER A 243 -29.90 22.80 -5.17
N PRO A 244 -30.29 23.08 -6.43
CA PRO A 244 -31.08 22.15 -7.22
C PRO A 244 -30.24 20.94 -7.66
N PHE A 245 -30.79 19.74 -7.47
CA PHE A 245 -30.19 18.46 -7.85
C PHE A 245 -30.92 17.82 -9.04
N ASN A 246 -30.16 17.21 -9.95
CA ASN A 246 -30.72 16.44 -11.05
C ASN A 246 -31.11 15.01 -10.57
N SER A 247 -31.67 14.18 -11.45
CA SER A 247 -32.03 12.80 -11.08
C SER A 247 -30.81 11.93 -10.80
N GLU A 248 -29.74 12.12 -11.57
CA GLU A 248 -28.49 11.36 -11.46
C GLU A 248 -27.79 11.59 -10.11
N ASP A 249 -27.92 12.80 -9.54
CA ASP A 249 -27.45 13.14 -8.19
C ASP A 249 -28.17 12.33 -7.11
N VAL A 250 -29.50 12.23 -7.23
CA VAL A 250 -30.33 11.47 -6.30
C VAL A 250 -30.06 9.97 -6.43
N ASP A 251 -29.91 9.48 -7.66
CA ASP A 251 -29.58 8.08 -7.94
C ASP A 251 -28.22 7.70 -7.35
N LEU A 252 -27.22 8.58 -7.47
CA LEU A 252 -25.91 8.41 -6.84
C LEU A 252 -26.01 8.34 -5.31
N LEU A 253 -26.81 9.21 -4.68
CA LEU A 253 -27.03 9.16 -3.23
C LEU A 253 -27.74 7.87 -2.80
N HIS A 254 -28.71 7.38 -3.57
CA HIS A 254 -29.36 6.09 -3.31
C HIS A 254 -28.38 4.94 -3.42
N GLU A 255 -27.56 4.89 -4.47
CA GLU A 255 -26.53 3.87 -4.64
C GLU A 255 -25.58 3.85 -3.44
N LEU A 256 -25.01 5.01 -3.09
CA LEU A 256 -24.06 5.15 -1.97
C LEU A 256 -24.67 4.79 -0.60
N LEU A 257 -25.97 5.00 -0.42
CA LEU A 257 -26.71 4.63 0.79
C LEU A 257 -27.33 3.22 0.73
N GLY A 258 -27.05 2.44 -0.32
CA GLY A 258 -27.59 1.08 -0.48
C GLY A 258 -29.12 1.07 -0.56
N LYS A 259 -29.73 2.15 -1.02
CA LYS A 259 -31.19 2.27 -1.20
C LYS A 259 -31.56 1.94 -2.64
N ARG A 260 -32.76 1.39 -2.82
CA ARG A 260 -33.32 1.20 -4.16
C ARG A 260 -33.59 2.58 -4.79
N LEU A 261 -33.30 2.71 -6.09
CA LEU A 261 -33.56 3.94 -6.86
C LEU A 261 -35.05 4.37 -6.75
N ASP A 262 -35.96 3.40 -6.76
CA ASP A 262 -37.40 3.65 -6.66
C ASP A 262 -37.92 3.79 -5.21
N SER A 263 -37.04 3.85 -4.20
CA SER A 263 -37.45 3.85 -2.79
C SER A 263 -38.15 5.14 -2.35
N GLY A 264 -37.98 6.24 -3.10
CA GLY A 264 -38.41 7.57 -2.68
C GLY A 264 -37.70 8.07 -1.42
N PHE A 265 -36.60 7.42 -1.01
CA PHE A 265 -35.89 7.73 0.24
C PHE A 265 -35.35 9.16 0.25
N PHE A 266 -34.83 9.60 -0.89
CA PHE A 266 -34.72 11.00 -1.24
C PHE A 266 -35.71 11.29 -2.35
N SER A 267 -36.38 12.43 -2.28
CA SER A 267 -37.20 12.95 -3.37
C SER A 267 -36.76 14.36 -3.70
N ARG A 268 -37.31 14.93 -4.78
CA ARG A 268 -37.02 16.30 -5.19
C ARG A 268 -38.28 17.14 -5.12
N THR A 269 -38.12 18.40 -4.73
CA THR A 269 -39.18 19.39 -4.90
C THR A 269 -39.32 19.77 -6.37
N THR A 270 -40.37 20.52 -6.72
CA THR A 270 -40.52 21.13 -8.04
C THR A 270 -39.39 22.14 -8.36
N SER A 271 -38.74 22.73 -7.35
CA SER A 271 -37.57 23.60 -7.51
C SER A 271 -36.26 22.81 -7.71
N GLY A 272 -36.28 21.49 -7.55
CA GLY A 272 -35.09 20.63 -7.66
C GLY A 272 -34.35 20.41 -6.35
N GLU A 273 -34.80 21.01 -5.24
CA GLU A 273 -34.19 20.81 -3.92
C GLU A 273 -34.35 19.37 -3.43
N LEU A 274 -33.35 18.89 -2.69
CA LEU A 274 -33.36 17.55 -2.10
C LEU A 274 -34.29 17.50 -0.87
N LEU A 275 -35.35 16.70 -0.96
CA LEU A 275 -36.21 16.36 0.17
C LEU A 275 -35.60 15.21 0.96
N TRP A 276 -35.27 15.51 2.20
CA TRP A 276 -34.72 14.56 3.16
C TRP A 276 -35.80 13.65 3.73
N PRO A 277 -35.47 12.39 4.10
CA PRO A 277 -36.39 11.54 4.84
C PRO A 277 -36.76 12.18 6.19
N GLU A 278 -37.98 11.92 6.66
CA GLU A 278 -38.50 12.56 7.88
C GLU A 278 -37.54 12.39 9.07
N ASN A 279 -37.25 13.50 9.76
CA ASN A 279 -36.35 13.59 10.93
C ASN A 279 -34.88 13.20 10.66
N ALA A 280 -34.46 13.07 9.40
CA ALA A 280 -33.06 12.80 9.06
C ALA A 280 -32.33 14.09 8.64
N SER A 281 -31.29 14.44 9.41
CA SER A 281 -30.29 15.47 9.05
C SER A 281 -28.91 14.88 8.74
N LEU A 282 -28.73 13.61 9.09
CA LEU A 282 -27.46 12.91 9.12
C LEU A 282 -27.73 11.44 8.84
N LEU A 283 -27.11 10.94 7.78
CA LEU A 283 -27.26 9.59 7.28
C LEU A 283 -25.88 8.98 7.10
N THR A 284 -25.72 7.73 7.53
CA THR A 284 -24.49 6.97 7.34
C THR A 284 -24.79 5.62 6.76
N ASN A 285 -23.90 5.13 5.90
CA ASN A 285 -24.00 3.79 5.34
C ASN A 285 -22.61 3.20 5.07
N ARG A 286 -22.50 1.87 5.12
CA ARG A 286 -21.37 1.16 4.52
C ARG A 286 -21.71 0.85 3.06
N PHE A 287 -20.77 1.13 2.17
CA PHE A 287 -20.93 0.85 0.75
C PHE A 287 -19.72 0.06 0.26
N GLY A 288 -19.92 -1.23 -0.01
CA GLY A 288 -18.83 -2.18 -0.15
C GLY A 288 -17.95 -2.19 1.11
N TRP A 289 -16.67 -1.89 0.95
CA TRP A 289 -15.71 -1.80 2.06
C TRP A 289 -15.54 -0.38 2.61
N GLY A 290 -16.15 0.61 1.97
CA GLY A 290 -16.06 2.01 2.35
C GLY A 290 -17.18 2.47 3.26
N THR A 291 -17.16 3.77 3.54
CA THR A 291 -18.16 4.41 4.39
C THR A 291 -18.60 5.73 3.77
N VAL A 292 -19.91 5.98 3.81
CA VAL A 292 -20.54 7.18 3.30
C VAL A 292 -21.26 7.89 4.44
N LEU A 293 -21.05 9.20 4.54
CA LEU A 293 -21.77 10.14 5.38
C LEU A 293 -22.50 11.11 4.46
N VAL A 294 -23.81 11.30 4.64
CA VAL A 294 -24.59 12.32 3.93
C VAL A 294 -25.24 13.23 4.96
N THR A 295 -25.00 14.54 4.85
CA THR A 295 -25.46 15.55 5.81
C THR A 295 -25.80 16.85 5.09
N LYS A 296 -26.59 17.73 5.74
CA LYS A 296 -26.70 19.12 5.29
C LYS A 296 -25.44 19.89 5.65
N VAL A 297 -25.05 20.86 4.82
CA VAL A 297 -23.93 21.79 5.10
C VAL A 297 -24.07 22.42 6.49
N ASP A 298 -25.24 22.99 6.79
CA ASP A 298 -25.52 23.63 8.09
C ASP A 298 -25.44 22.69 9.30
N ASP A 299 -25.56 21.38 9.10
CA ASP A 299 -25.57 20.41 10.19
C ASP A 299 -24.17 19.97 10.61
N ILE A 300 -23.17 20.12 9.73
CA ILE A 300 -21.77 19.82 10.04
C ILE A 300 -21.33 20.64 11.24
N THR A 301 -21.67 21.92 11.24
CA THR A 301 -21.25 22.90 12.24
C THR A 301 -22.14 22.82 13.49
N ARG A 302 -23.46 22.82 13.30
CA ARG A 302 -24.45 22.77 14.39
C ARG A 302 -24.37 21.48 15.21
N GLN A 303 -24.03 20.35 14.58
CA GLN A 303 -24.04 19.04 15.22
C GLN A 303 -22.64 18.53 15.57
N ALA A 304 -21.58 19.31 15.34
CA ALA A 304 -20.17 18.92 15.47
C ALA A 304 -19.78 18.23 16.79
N ASN A 305 -20.52 18.49 17.88
CA ASN A 305 -20.30 17.94 19.23
C ASN A 305 -21.40 16.98 19.70
N SER A 306 -22.46 16.80 18.90
CA SER A 306 -23.54 15.87 19.22
C SER A 306 -23.03 14.43 19.28
N ARG A 307 -23.71 13.59 20.07
CA ARG A 307 -23.37 12.16 20.14
C ARG A 307 -23.56 11.47 18.79
N LYS A 308 -24.67 11.78 18.10
CA LYS A 308 -24.99 11.24 16.77
C LYS A 308 -23.91 11.55 15.73
N TRP A 309 -23.37 12.77 15.74
CA TRP A 309 -22.27 13.17 14.86
C TRP A 309 -20.97 12.43 15.20
N ARG A 310 -20.66 12.26 16.49
CA ARG A 310 -19.48 11.48 16.91
C ARG A 310 -19.59 10.01 16.51
N GLU A 311 -20.78 9.41 16.61
CA GLU A 311 -21.06 8.05 16.13
C GLU A 311 -20.84 7.95 14.62
N ALA A 312 -21.38 8.91 13.87
CA ALA A 312 -21.22 8.98 12.43
C ALA A 312 -19.76 9.15 11.99
N LEU A 313 -18.98 9.99 12.68
CA LEU A 313 -17.55 10.16 12.41
C LEU A 313 -16.72 8.93 12.81
N CYS A 314 -17.06 8.28 13.92
CA CYS A 314 -16.43 7.03 14.32
C CYS A 314 -16.63 5.95 13.25
N LEU A 315 -17.82 5.90 12.63
CA LEU A 315 -18.10 5.02 11.51
C LEU A 315 -17.34 5.46 10.25
N LEU A 316 -17.38 6.76 9.90
CA LEU A 316 -16.70 7.33 8.73
C LEU A 316 -15.20 7.01 8.73
N TRP A 317 -14.53 7.20 9.87
CA TRP A 317 -13.10 6.92 10.01
C TRP A 317 -12.78 5.43 10.22
N ASP A 318 -13.79 4.56 10.32
CA ASP A 318 -13.68 3.13 10.67
C ASP A 318 -12.86 2.91 11.95
N LEU A 319 -13.17 3.69 13.00
CA LEU A 319 -12.50 3.55 14.29
C LEU A 319 -12.82 2.21 14.93
N ARG A 320 -11.88 1.67 15.71
CA ARG A 320 -12.08 0.41 16.43
C ARG A 320 -13.01 0.64 17.63
N GLU A 321 -13.79 -0.37 18.03
CA GLU A 321 -14.76 -0.26 19.14
C GLU A 321 -14.16 0.26 20.45
N ASP A 322 -12.94 -0.18 20.79
CA ASP A 322 -12.15 0.28 21.92
C ASP A 322 -11.87 1.80 21.86
N GLN A 323 -11.66 2.33 20.65
CA GLN A 323 -11.46 3.76 20.42
C GLN A 323 -12.79 4.51 20.47
N LYS A 324 -13.84 3.97 19.84
CA LYS A 324 -15.19 4.58 19.78
C LYS A 324 -15.75 4.86 21.16
N GLY A 325 -15.69 3.88 22.07
CA GLY A 325 -16.28 4.00 23.40
C GLY A 325 -15.79 5.23 24.18
N SER A 326 -14.50 5.56 24.06
CA SER A 326 -13.94 6.75 24.71
C SER A 326 -14.42 8.06 24.07
N ILE A 327 -14.45 8.13 22.74
CA ILE A 327 -14.90 9.31 21.98
C ILE A 327 -16.38 9.60 22.23
N LEU A 328 -17.21 8.56 22.28
CA LEU A 328 -18.65 8.70 22.54
C LEU A 328 -18.93 9.17 23.97
N ARG A 329 -18.20 8.65 24.96
CA ARG A 329 -18.36 9.07 26.36
C ARG A 329 -17.78 10.45 26.64
N ASN A 330 -16.55 10.69 26.22
CA ASN A 330 -15.75 11.82 26.71
C ASN A 330 -15.57 12.93 25.66
N GLY A 331 -15.86 12.66 24.39
CA GLY A 331 -15.61 13.61 23.29
C GLY A 331 -14.15 13.67 22.83
N PHE A 332 -13.27 12.89 23.43
CA PHE A 332 -11.86 12.73 23.07
C PHE A 332 -11.46 11.26 23.18
N LEU A 333 -10.35 10.91 22.52
CA LEU A 333 -9.79 9.57 22.61
C LEU A 333 -9.08 9.41 23.96
N SER A 334 -9.63 8.59 24.88
CA SER A 334 -8.99 8.33 26.19
C SER A 334 -8.01 7.16 26.09
N LEU A 335 -6.82 7.34 26.67
CA LEU A 335 -5.74 6.35 26.73
C LEU A 335 -5.96 5.26 27.78
N ASP A 336 -6.97 5.38 28.66
CA ASP A 336 -7.20 4.42 29.75
C ASP A 336 -7.42 2.98 29.25
N VAL A 337 -7.88 2.78 28.01
CA VAL A 337 -8.06 1.44 27.41
C VAL A 337 -6.71 0.80 27.03
N LEU A 338 -5.71 1.60 26.65
CA LEU A 338 -4.33 1.11 26.43
C LEU A 338 -3.62 0.81 27.75
N GLN A 339 -4.05 1.44 28.83
CA GLN A 339 -3.56 1.17 30.17
C GLN A 339 -3.99 -0.20 30.72
N THR A 340 -4.95 -0.91 30.13
CA THR A 340 -5.25 -2.29 30.52
C THR A 340 -4.22 -3.31 29.99
N LEU A 341 -3.39 -2.95 29.02
CA LEU A 341 -2.22 -3.73 28.57
C LEU A 341 -0.94 -3.40 29.39
N ARG A 342 -1.07 -2.58 30.45
CA ARG A 342 0.00 -1.88 31.19
C ARG A 342 0.59 -2.63 32.38
N ASN A 343 0.24 -3.90 32.61
CA ASN A 343 0.76 -4.62 33.78
C ASN A 343 2.18 -5.19 33.63
N GLU A 344 2.91 -4.86 32.56
CA GLU A 344 4.36 -5.04 32.54
C GLU A 344 5.07 -3.73 32.95
N GLN A 345 5.50 -3.72 34.21
CA GLN A 345 6.33 -2.70 34.86
C GLN A 345 7.60 -2.41 34.06
N VAL A 346 7.65 -1.29 33.33
CA VAL A 346 8.94 -0.77 32.82
C VAL A 346 8.99 0.75 32.91
N TYR A 347 9.87 1.23 33.80
CA TYR A 347 10.20 2.64 34.06
C TYR A 347 10.67 3.39 32.79
N GLY A 348 10.23 4.65 32.60
CA GLY A 348 10.79 5.61 31.62
C GLY A 348 9.78 6.62 31.04
N ASP A 349 9.98 7.90 31.35
CA ASP A 349 9.08 9.07 31.35
C ASP A 349 8.58 9.63 29.98
N ASN A 350 8.41 8.82 28.93
CA ASN A 350 7.77 9.27 27.66
C ASN A 350 7.13 8.13 26.83
N ARG A 351 7.08 6.91 27.36
CA ARG A 351 6.67 5.72 26.59
C ARG A 351 5.18 5.65 26.24
N GLU A 352 4.30 6.37 26.94
CA GLU A 352 2.87 6.33 26.65
C GLU A 352 2.54 6.97 25.30
N LEU A 353 3.14 8.13 25.01
CA LEU A 353 3.03 8.79 23.69
C LEU A 353 3.71 7.95 22.59
N ASP A 354 4.87 7.35 22.86
CA ASP A 354 5.55 6.48 21.89
C ASP A 354 4.75 5.21 21.57
N ARG A 355 4.05 4.63 22.56
CA ARG A 355 3.17 3.47 22.39
C ARG A 355 1.88 3.85 21.68
N MET A 356 1.27 4.98 22.03
CA MET A 356 0.13 5.53 21.30
C MET A 356 0.51 5.77 19.83
N ALA A 357 1.68 6.37 19.60
CA ALA A 357 2.22 6.52 18.26
C ALA A 357 2.38 5.15 17.57
N ALA A 358 2.87 4.13 18.27
CA ALA A 358 3.02 2.77 17.73
C ALA A 358 1.70 2.12 17.25
N ASP A 359 0.55 2.46 17.82
CA ASP A 359 -0.76 1.97 17.36
C ASP A 359 -1.21 2.61 16.04
N PHE A 360 -0.73 3.83 15.78
CA PHE A 360 -0.97 4.56 14.53
C PHE A 360 0.20 4.44 13.55
N ARG A 361 1.34 3.88 13.94
CA ARG A 361 2.44 3.57 13.03
C ARG A 361 2.02 2.46 12.05
N PRO A 362 2.59 2.44 10.83
CA PRO A 362 2.55 1.25 10.00
C PRO A 362 3.16 0.08 10.81
N GLN A 363 2.33 -0.87 11.26
CA GLN A 363 2.83 -2.05 11.94
C GLN A 363 3.32 -3.07 10.90
N PRO A 364 4.46 -3.74 11.13
CA PRO A 364 4.86 -4.86 10.30
C PRO A 364 3.75 -5.92 10.33
N ILE A 365 3.57 -6.62 9.21
CA ILE A 365 2.60 -7.70 9.13
C ILE A 365 3.11 -8.83 10.04
N SER A 366 2.46 -9.04 11.19
CA SER A 366 2.72 -10.19 12.05
C SER A 366 2.48 -11.46 11.22
N GLY A 367 3.53 -12.30 11.07
CA GLY A 367 3.51 -13.46 10.17
C GLY A 367 3.92 -13.19 8.72
N GLY A 368 4.43 -12.00 8.38
CA GLY A 368 4.91 -11.69 7.04
C GLY A 368 6.07 -12.60 6.56
N THR A 369 6.82 -13.19 7.49
CA THR A 369 7.79 -14.26 7.20
C THR A 369 7.12 -15.50 6.60
N GLY A 370 5.91 -15.84 7.06
CA GLY A 370 5.09 -16.90 6.48
C GLY A 370 4.61 -16.55 5.07
N LEU A 371 4.24 -15.29 4.81
CA LEU A 371 3.89 -14.82 3.47
C LEU A 371 5.09 -14.93 2.50
N LEU A 372 6.28 -14.54 2.96
CA LEU A 372 7.50 -14.69 2.18
C LEU A 372 7.79 -16.17 1.91
N GLN A 373 7.69 -17.02 2.93
CA GLN A 373 7.92 -18.46 2.79
C GLN A 373 6.94 -19.10 1.79
N ALA A 374 5.68 -18.69 1.82
CA ALA A 374 4.64 -19.20 0.92
C ALA A 374 4.75 -18.67 -0.51
N THR A 375 5.39 -17.51 -0.70
CA THR A 375 5.67 -16.95 -2.03
C THR A 375 7.03 -17.36 -2.57
N LEU A 376 7.86 -18.07 -1.79
CA LEU A 376 9.10 -18.62 -2.30
C LEU A 376 8.82 -19.62 -3.43
N PRO A 377 9.62 -19.62 -4.51
CA PRO A 377 9.47 -20.62 -5.56
C PRO A 377 9.65 -22.03 -4.98
N SER A 378 8.67 -22.91 -5.19
CA SER A 378 8.71 -24.32 -4.75
C SER A 378 9.87 -25.10 -5.38
N GLY A 379 10.39 -24.63 -6.52
CA GLY A 379 11.55 -25.19 -7.22
C GLY A 379 12.91 -24.77 -6.67
N MET A 380 13.01 -23.82 -5.73
CA MET A 380 14.30 -23.42 -5.16
C MET A 380 14.76 -24.44 -4.11
N GLN A 381 15.29 -25.58 -4.58
CA GLN A 381 15.93 -26.53 -3.70
C GLN A 381 17.31 -26.00 -3.32
N LEU A 382 17.53 -25.76 -2.03
CA LEU A 382 18.88 -25.67 -1.48
C LEU A 382 19.66 -26.92 -1.92
N VAL A 383 20.88 -26.75 -2.42
CA VAL A 383 21.72 -27.88 -2.84
C VAL A 383 21.75 -28.88 -1.69
N PRO A 384 21.24 -30.12 -1.89
CA PRO A 384 21.08 -31.04 -0.78
C PRO A 384 22.41 -31.24 -0.07
N LEU A 385 22.40 -31.22 1.27
CA LEU A 385 23.63 -31.31 2.06
C LEU A 385 24.42 -32.58 1.72
N TRP A 386 23.72 -33.67 1.41
CA TRP A 386 24.32 -34.93 0.97
C TRP A 386 25.07 -34.80 -0.35
N LEU A 387 24.58 -33.98 -1.30
CA LEU A 387 25.21 -33.77 -2.59
C LEU A 387 26.50 -32.96 -2.41
N MET A 388 26.49 -31.93 -1.56
CA MET A 388 27.72 -31.23 -1.16
C MET A 388 28.72 -32.18 -0.49
N GLY A 389 28.24 -33.03 0.42
CA GLY A 389 29.06 -34.07 1.06
C GLY A 389 29.65 -35.05 0.06
N LEU A 390 28.86 -35.52 -0.91
CA LEU A 390 29.31 -36.43 -1.97
C LEU A 390 30.37 -35.76 -2.85
N THR A 391 30.16 -34.51 -3.23
CA THR A 391 31.07 -33.76 -4.11
C THR A 391 32.40 -33.52 -3.41
N LEU A 392 32.38 -33.17 -2.13
CA LEU A 392 33.57 -33.02 -1.28
C LEU A 392 34.29 -34.36 -1.09
N MET A 393 33.56 -35.45 -0.86
CA MET A 393 34.13 -36.80 -0.74
C MET A 393 34.83 -37.21 -2.03
N LEU A 394 34.19 -37.02 -3.18
CA LEU A 394 34.78 -37.30 -4.49
C LEU A 394 36.04 -36.45 -4.76
N TYR A 395 36.04 -35.19 -4.34
CA TYR A 395 37.21 -34.31 -4.43
C TYR A 395 38.40 -34.82 -3.60
N ILE A 396 38.15 -35.21 -2.34
CA ILE A 396 39.18 -35.77 -1.45
C ILE A 396 39.74 -37.08 -2.02
N LEU A 397 38.87 -37.94 -2.55
CA LEU A 397 39.27 -39.20 -3.20
C LEU A 397 40.09 -38.97 -4.47
N ALA A 398 39.77 -37.94 -5.24
CA ALA A 398 40.49 -37.59 -6.47
C ALA A 398 41.93 -37.15 -6.18
N ILE A 399 42.12 -36.27 -5.19
CA ILE A 399 43.44 -35.70 -4.86
C ILE A 399 44.30 -36.62 -4.01
N GLY A 400 43.70 -37.42 -3.13
CA GLY A 400 44.47 -38.32 -2.28
C GLY A 400 44.77 -39.65 -3.00
N PRO A 401 43.90 -40.66 -2.85
CA PRO A 401 44.13 -41.99 -3.41
C PRO A 401 44.28 -42.03 -4.93
N ALA A 402 43.39 -41.37 -5.69
CA ALA A 402 43.36 -41.53 -7.14
C ALA A 402 44.60 -40.90 -7.80
N GLU A 403 44.97 -39.69 -7.40
CA GLU A 403 46.19 -39.02 -7.86
C GLU A 403 47.46 -39.79 -7.46
N TRP A 404 47.56 -40.27 -6.22
CA TRP A 404 48.73 -41.03 -5.75
C TRP A 404 48.92 -42.35 -6.52
N ILE A 405 47.83 -43.12 -6.72
CA ILE A 405 47.88 -44.39 -7.45
C ILE A 405 48.13 -44.13 -8.95
N GLY A 406 47.42 -43.19 -9.56
CA GLY A 406 47.51 -42.87 -10.98
C GLY A 406 48.90 -42.37 -11.39
N LEU A 407 49.40 -41.33 -10.72
CA LEU A 407 50.75 -40.80 -10.98
C LEU A 407 51.84 -41.78 -10.53
N GLY A 408 51.58 -42.59 -9.51
CA GLY A 408 52.47 -43.65 -9.05
C GLY A 408 52.72 -44.72 -10.11
N LYS A 409 51.64 -45.23 -10.73
CA LYS A 409 51.75 -46.23 -11.81
C LYS A 409 52.47 -45.66 -13.04
N LEU A 410 52.25 -44.38 -13.36
CA LEU A 410 52.91 -43.70 -14.47
C LEU A 410 54.32 -43.18 -14.13
N ARG A 411 54.76 -43.31 -12.87
CA ARG A 411 56.01 -42.74 -12.34
C ARG A 411 56.14 -41.21 -12.51
N LEU A 412 55.04 -40.51 -12.68
CA LEU A 412 54.97 -39.05 -12.91
C LEU A 412 54.61 -38.27 -11.64
N ARG A 413 55.09 -38.72 -10.47
CA ARG A 413 54.80 -38.08 -9.16
C ARG A 413 55.28 -36.64 -9.02
N ARG A 414 56.03 -36.09 -9.97
CA ARG A 414 56.37 -34.66 -9.99
C ARG A 414 55.25 -33.79 -10.59
N LEU A 415 54.30 -34.39 -11.32
CA LEU A 415 53.18 -33.66 -11.94
C LEU A 415 52.06 -33.29 -10.96
N THR A 416 52.10 -33.75 -9.71
CA THR A 416 51.12 -33.42 -8.66
C THR A 416 50.90 -31.92 -8.51
N TRP A 417 51.98 -31.13 -8.69
CA TRP A 417 51.93 -29.67 -8.67
C TRP A 417 51.01 -29.05 -9.74
N VAL A 418 50.71 -29.79 -10.81
CA VAL A 418 49.82 -29.37 -11.90
C VAL A 418 48.45 -30.05 -11.79
N THR A 419 48.42 -31.34 -11.47
CA THR A 419 47.18 -32.12 -11.40
C THR A 419 46.31 -31.72 -10.20
N PHE A 420 46.90 -31.33 -9.07
CA PHE A 420 46.13 -30.85 -7.92
C PHE A 420 45.37 -29.53 -8.21
N PRO A 421 46.02 -28.45 -8.72
CA PRO A 421 45.30 -27.23 -9.09
C PRO A 421 44.25 -27.47 -10.19
N LEU A 422 44.56 -28.31 -11.18
CA LEU A 422 43.64 -28.63 -12.27
C LEU A 422 42.39 -29.36 -11.76
N THR A 423 42.57 -30.37 -10.89
CA THR A 423 41.47 -31.10 -10.26
C THR A 423 40.60 -30.16 -9.42
N THR A 424 41.24 -29.24 -8.68
CA THR A 424 40.54 -28.21 -7.91
C THR A 424 39.72 -27.28 -8.79
N LEU A 425 40.26 -26.83 -9.93
CA LEU A 425 39.51 -26.02 -10.90
C LEU A 425 38.32 -26.77 -11.49
N VAL A 426 38.48 -28.06 -11.81
CA VAL A 426 37.40 -28.90 -12.35
C VAL A 426 36.28 -29.09 -11.34
N PHE A 427 36.60 -29.43 -10.09
CA PHE A 427 35.58 -29.60 -9.04
C PHE A 427 34.92 -28.28 -8.67
N ALA A 428 35.67 -27.18 -8.57
CA ALA A 428 35.10 -25.85 -8.33
C ALA A 428 34.16 -25.43 -9.47
N GLY A 429 34.60 -25.59 -10.72
CA GLY A 429 33.77 -25.31 -11.90
C GLY A 429 32.52 -26.20 -11.96
N GLY A 430 32.67 -27.50 -11.65
CA GLY A 430 31.57 -28.45 -11.57
C GLY A 430 30.57 -28.11 -10.48
N ALA A 431 31.02 -27.71 -9.29
CA ALA A 431 30.16 -27.27 -8.20
C ALA A 431 29.38 -26.00 -8.56
N ILE A 432 30.03 -25.02 -9.20
CA ILE A 432 29.36 -23.80 -9.71
C ILE A 432 28.32 -24.17 -10.78
N ALA A 433 28.66 -25.04 -11.73
CA ALA A 433 27.74 -25.49 -12.77
C ALA A 433 26.55 -26.24 -12.18
N LEU A 434 26.78 -27.15 -11.24
CA LEU A 434 25.75 -27.92 -10.55
C LEU A 434 24.83 -27.02 -9.72
N SER A 435 25.41 -26.08 -8.96
CA SER A 435 24.63 -25.07 -8.24
C SER A 435 23.78 -24.23 -9.19
N ASN A 436 24.33 -23.77 -10.32
CA ASN A 436 23.56 -23.03 -11.31
C ASN A 436 22.43 -23.86 -11.92
N VAL A 437 22.66 -25.14 -12.25
CA VAL A 437 21.63 -26.01 -12.83
C VAL A 437 20.52 -26.33 -11.82
N MET A 438 20.87 -26.61 -10.56
CA MET A 438 19.87 -26.91 -9.53
C MET A 438 19.14 -25.67 -9.03
N MET A 439 19.79 -24.50 -9.00
CA MET A 439 19.18 -23.23 -8.58
C MET A 439 18.57 -22.42 -9.73
N ALA A 440 18.67 -22.89 -10.99
CA ALA A 440 17.97 -22.30 -12.14
C ALA A 440 16.49 -22.71 -12.19
N GLY A 441 15.83 -22.74 -11.03
CA GLY A 441 14.39 -22.92 -10.96
C GLY A 441 13.70 -21.92 -11.88
N ARG A 442 12.77 -22.40 -12.71
CA ARG A 442 12.06 -21.58 -13.72
C ARG A 442 11.06 -20.59 -13.14
N ASP A 443 10.85 -20.63 -11.83
CA ASP A 443 9.81 -19.87 -11.15
C ASP A 443 10.39 -18.59 -10.56
N ASN A 444 9.95 -17.45 -11.10
CA ASN A 444 10.38 -16.10 -10.71
C ASN A 444 9.78 -15.64 -9.36
N GLY A 445 9.34 -16.58 -8.51
CA GLY A 445 8.60 -16.35 -7.28
C GLY A 445 7.08 -16.48 -7.42
N GLY A 446 6.40 -16.60 -6.28
CA GLY A 446 4.96 -16.69 -6.17
C GLY A 446 4.30 -15.35 -5.84
N SER A 447 2.98 -15.35 -5.73
CA SER A 447 2.21 -14.19 -5.30
C SER A 447 1.02 -14.56 -4.46
N VAL A 448 0.67 -13.71 -3.51
CA VAL A 448 -0.58 -13.78 -2.74
C VAL A 448 -1.47 -12.62 -3.17
N THR A 449 -2.72 -12.92 -3.50
CA THR A 449 -3.71 -11.91 -3.87
C THR A 449 -4.84 -11.91 -2.86
N PHE A 450 -5.04 -10.77 -2.20
CA PHE A 450 -6.20 -10.49 -1.37
C PHE A 450 -7.26 -9.86 -2.24
N ILE A 451 -8.46 -10.45 -2.27
CA ILE A 451 -9.59 -9.97 -3.06
C ILE A 451 -10.69 -9.61 -2.07
N ASP A 452 -11.02 -8.32 -2.02
CA ASP A 452 -12.10 -7.83 -1.20
C ASP A 452 -13.39 -7.91 -2.01
N VAL A 453 -14.37 -8.66 -1.52
CA VAL A 453 -15.65 -8.93 -2.20
C VAL A 453 -16.76 -8.20 -1.45
N THR A 454 -17.68 -7.57 -2.16
CA THR A 454 -18.87 -6.90 -1.59
C THR A 454 -19.98 -7.89 -1.29
N GLU A 455 -21.02 -7.44 -0.57
CA GLU A 455 -22.22 -8.24 -0.28
C GLU A 455 -22.92 -8.77 -1.55
N ASP A 456 -22.83 -8.02 -2.65
CA ASP A 456 -23.37 -8.42 -3.96
C ASP A 456 -22.46 -9.40 -4.74
N GLY A 457 -21.35 -9.85 -4.15
CA GLY A 457 -20.39 -10.76 -4.79
C GLY A 457 -19.49 -10.10 -5.84
N LEU A 458 -19.38 -8.77 -5.83
CA LEU A 458 -18.51 -8.01 -6.73
C LEU A 458 -17.14 -7.78 -6.08
N VAL A 459 -16.09 -7.76 -6.89
CA VAL A 459 -14.75 -7.38 -6.45
C VAL A 459 -14.71 -5.88 -6.20
N ALA A 460 -14.46 -5.51 -4.95
CA ALA A 460 -14.24 -4.14 -4.52
C ALA A 460 -12.82 -3.67 -4.82
N ARG A 461 -11.81 -4.50 -4.53
CA ARG A 461 -10.40 -4.24 -4.83
C ARG A 461 -9.59 -5.54 -4.80
N GLU A 462 -8.44 -5.54 -5.46
CA GLU A 462 -7.44 -6.59 -5.31
C GLU A 462 -6.12 -6.02 -4.86
N ASN A 463 -5.48 -6.71 -3.93
CA ASN A 463 -4.19 -6.35 -3.39
C ASN A 463 -3.27 -7.55 -3.54
N ARG A 464 -2.32 -7.46 -4.48
CA ARG A 464 -1.40 -8.52 -4.81
C ARG A 464 -0.03 -8.22 -4.21
N ILE A 465 0.47 -9.14 -3.39
CA ILE A 465 1.87 -9.13 -2.94
C ILE A 465 2.61 -10.17 -3.76
N GLN A 466 3.61 -9.75 -4.51
CA GLN A 466 4.39 -10.61 -5.40
C GLN A 466 5.85 -10.65 -4.95
N LEU A 467 6.39 -11.86 -4.85
CA LEU A 467 7.81 -12.08 -4.69
C LEU A 467 8.44 -12.19 -6.08
N HIS A 468 9.39 -11.31 -6.35
CA HIS A 468 10.31 -11.40 -7.47
C HIS A 468 11.59 -12.05 -6.94
N PHE A 469 11.83 -13.29 -7.34
CA PHE A 469 13.06 -14.02 -7.03
C PHE A 469 13.67 -14.55 -8.32
N SER A 470 14.77 -13.95 -8.75
CA SER A 470 15.42 -14.33 -10.01
C SER A 470 16.65 -15.23 -9.76
N SER A 471 16.76 -16.29 -10.57
CA SER A 471 17.93 -17.16 -10.62
C SER A 471 19.12 -16.54 -11.38
N SER A 472 18.92 -15.39 -12.03
CA SER A 472 19.96 -14.65 -12.76
C SER A 472 19.85 -13.16 -12.50
N SER A 473 21.00 -12.47 -12.38
CA SER A 473 20.99 -11.01 -12.37
C SER A 473 20.50 -10.49 -13.71
N GLY A 474 19.60 -9.53 -13.71
CA GLY A 474 19.04 -8.99 -14.95
C GLY A 474 18.07 -7.84 -14.71
N ARG A 475 17.71 -7.20 -15.82
CA ARG A 475 16.65 -6.21 -15.87
C ARG A 475 15.32 -6.94 -16.01
N GLN A 476 14.40 -6.69 -15.09
CA GLN A 476 13.03 -7.17 -15.14
C GLN A 476 12.10 -5.99 -15.39
N GLU A 477 11.13 -6.18 -16.27
CA GLU A 477 10.10 -5.20 -16.57
C GLU A 477 8.74 -5.75 -16.18
N VAL A 478 8.01 -5.00 -15.37
CA VAL A 478 6.67 -5.36 -14.89
C VAL A 478 5.69 -4.32 -15.41
N PRO A 479 4.91 -4.63 -16.45
CA PRO A 479 3.89 -3.70 -16.94
C PRO A 479 2.76 -3.57 -15.91
N LEU A 480 2.33 -2.34 -15.69
CA LEU A 480 1.22 -1.98 -14.81
C LEU A 480 0.18 -1.20 -15.60
N THR A 481 -1.08 -1.54 -15.37
CA THR A 481 -2.23 -0.85 -15.98
C THR A 481 -3.35 -0.83 -14.97
N ASN A 482 -3.94 0.36 -14.75
CA ASN A 482 -4.95 0.59 -13.73
C ASN A 482 -4.57 -0.01 -12.37
N ALA A 483 -3.36 0.30 -11.93
CA ALA A 483 -2.78 -0.26 -10.72
C ALA A 483 -1.87 0.75 -10.01
N LEU A 484 -1.87 0.72 -8.68
CA LEU A 484 -0.85 1.37 -7.85
C LEU A 484 0.21 0.35 -7.48
N TYR A 485 1.46 0.78 -7.46
CA TYR A 485 2.61 -0.05 -7.10
C TYR A 485 3.32 0.55 -5.90
N SER A 486 3.75 -0.32 -4.99
CA SER A 486 4.54 0.02 -3.82
C SER A 486 5.57 -1.07 -3.58
N PRO A 487 6.88 -0.74 -3.51
CA PRO A 487 7.88 -1.71 -3.09
C PRO A 487 7.62 -2.06 -1.62
N VAL A 488 7.72 -3.34 -1.27
CA VAL A 488 7.57 -3.82 0.11
C VAL A 488 8.94 -4.18 0.65
N SER A 489 9.40 -3.43 1.64
CA SER A 489 10.63 -3.79 2.35
C SER A 489 10.41 -5.10 3.12
N HIS A 490 11.35 -6.05 2.97
CA HIS A 490 11.33 -7.32 3.71
C HIS A 490 11.34 -7.11 5.23
N ARG A 491 11.82 -5.95 5.70
CA ARG A 491 11.80 -5.56 7.11
C ARG A 491 10.39 -5.45 7.69
N LYS A 492 9.42 -5.04 6.86
CA LYS A 492 8.02 -4.88 7.27
C LYS A 492 7.25 -6.19 7.34
N LEU A 493 7.86 -7.29 6.93
CA LEU A 493 7.28 -8.63 7.01
C LEU A 493 7.79 -9.42 8.23
N GLY A 494 8.67 -8.85 9.07
CA GLY A 494 9.20 -9.51 10.26
C GLY A 494 8.94 -8.70 11.54
N ALA A 495 8.77 -9.41 12.66
CA ALA A 495 8.73 -8.82 14.00
C ALA A 495 10.14 -8.60 14.55
N ALA A 496 11.04 -7.99 13.76
CA ALA A 496 12.36 -7.63 14.26
C ALA A 496 12.24 -6.35 15.12
N ASP A 497 12.83 -6.38 16.32
CA ASP A 497 12.91 -5.22 17.21
C ASP A 497 13.43 -3.97 16.47
N VAL A 498 12.94 -2.78 16.85
CA VAL A 498 13.27 -1.49 16.24
C VAL A 498 14.78 -1.25 16.10
N TYR A 499 15.59 -1.84 16.98
CA TYR A 499 17.05 -1.77 16.93
C TYR A 499 17.69 -2.65 15.83
N GLN A 500 17.12 -3.81 15.51
CA GLN A 500 17.59 -4.65 14.40
C GLN A 500 17.24 -4.04 13.04
N LEU A 501 16.14 -3.28 12.96
CA LEU A 501 15.75 -2.53 11.76
C LEU A 501 16.84 -1.54 11.33
N GLN A 502 17.58 -0.95 12.28
CA GLN A 502 18.59 0.07 12.02
C GLN A 502 19.91 -0.51 11.48
N GLN A 503 20.28 -1.75 11.80
CA GLN A 503 21.46 -2.41 11.21
C GLN A 503 21.14 -3.01 9.83
N ALA A 504 19.91 -3.51 9.63
CA ALA A 504 19.43 -3.91 8.31
C ALA A 504 19.30 -2.71 7.34
N ALA A 505 19.05 -1.49 7.87
CA ALA A 505 19.06 -0.21 7.14
C ALA A 505 20.25 -0.05 6.21
N GLN A 506 21.44 -0.28 6.73
CA GLN A 506 22.69 -0.11 5.99
C GLN A 506 22.88 -1.15 4.88
N ALA A 507 22.25 -2.32 4.98
CA ALA A 507 22.38 -3.37 3.97
C ALA A 507 21.43 -3.19 2.78
N ASP A 508 20.26 -2.55 2.95
CA ASP A 508 19.37 -2.22 1.83
C ASP A 508 19.60 -0.85 1.22
N ALA A 509 20.15 0.12 1.95
CA ALA A 509 20.51 1.42 1.39
C ALA A 509 21.45 1.29 0.18
N ALA A 510 22.22 0.20 0.11
CA ALA A 510 23.05 -0.15 -1.04
C ALA A 510 22.27 -0.63 -2.30
N ARG A 511 20.94 -0.83 -2.21
CA ARG A 511 20.13 -1.37 -3.31
C ARG A 511 19.52 -0.25 -4.14
N VAL A 512 19.68 -0.36 -5.46
CA VAL A 512 19.03 0.55 -6.41
C VAL A 512 17.50 0.32 -6.39
N PRO A 513 16.69 1.34 -6.09
CA PRO A 513 15.24 1.23 -6.09
C PRO A 513 14.70 0.96 -7.51
N PRO A 514 13.49 0.40 -7.62
CA PRO A 514 12.82 0.22 -8.91
C PRO A 514 12.61 1.58 -9.60
N VAL A 515 12.71 1.59 -10.93
CA VAL A 515 12.38 2.76 -11.76
C VAL A 515 10.94 2.62 -12.26
N VAL A 516 10.08 3.57 -11.94
CA VAL A 516 8.71 3.63 -12.46
C VAL A 516 8.70 4.46 -13.74
N GLN A 517 8.43 3.84 -14.89
CA GLN A 517 8.34 4.55 -16.18
C GLN A 517 6.89 4.69 -16.63
N GLY A 518 6.38 5.92 -16.76
CA GLY A 518 5.01 6.22 -17.18
C GLY A 518 4.18 6.90 -16.08
N THR A 519 2.86 6.82 -16.21
CA THR A 519 1.90 7.55 -15.37
C THR A 519 1.08 6.59 -14.52
N LEU A 520 1.29 6.60 -13.20
CA LEU A 520 0.45 5.87 -12.26
C LEU A 520 -0.89 6.61 -12.03
N PRO A 521 -2.02 5.89 -11.89
CA PRO A 521 -2.18 4.43 -11.99
C PRO A 521 -2.49 3.95 -13.42
N VAL A 522 -2.55 4.84 -14.41
CA VAL A 522 -3.07 4.57 -15.76
C VAL A 522 -2.25 3.49 -16.47
N ARG A 523 -0.97 3.79 -16.71
CA ARG A 523 -0.05 2.91 -17.43
C ARG A 523 1.38 3.26 -17.05
N ALA A 524 2.06 2.28 -16.46
CA ALA A 524 3.46 2.39 -16.11
C ALA A 524 4.17 1.06 -16.34
N THR A 525 5.49 1.09 -16.42
CA THR A 525 6.35 -0.10 -16.41
C THR A 525 7.34 0.05 -15.27
N ILE A 526 7.36 -0.93 -14.37
CA ILE A 526 8.37 -0.99 -13.32
C ILE A 526 9.59 -1.68 -13.90
N VAL A 527 10.71 -0.97 -13.92
CA VAL A 527 11.99 -1.48 -14.37
C VAL A 527 12.86 -1.72 -13.15
N GLU A 528 13.16 -2.99 -12.88
CA GLU A 528 13.97 -3.39 -11.73
C GLU A 528 15.25 -4.08 -12.17
N ASN A 529 16.36 -3.73 -11.54
CA ASN A 529 17.57 -4.55 -11.60
C ASN A 529 17.49 -5.56 -10.46
N VAL A 530 17.20 -6.81 -10.81
CA VAL A 530 17.11 -7.89 -9.85
C VAL A 530 18.46 -8.57 -9.80
N ASP A 531 19.06 -8.60 -8.61
CA ASP A 531 20.27 -9.38 -8.37
C ASP A 531 19.93 -10.86 -8.20
N LYS A 532 20.85 -11.71 -8.67
CA LYS A 532 20.75 -13.15 -8.51
C LYS A 532 20.52 -13.51 -7.03
N TRP A 533 19.44 -14.22 -6.76
CA TRP A 533 19.06 -14.71 -5.44
C TRP A 533 18.69 -13.65 -4.41
N THR A 534 18.37 -12.43 -4.85
CA THR A 534 17.91 -11.37 -3.98
C THR A 534 16.39 -11.27 -4.05
N PRO A 535 15.64 -11.66 -3.01
CA PRO A 535 14.19 -11.53 -3.00
C PRO A 535 13.80 -10.05 -3.01
N ARG A 536 12.86 -9.70 -3.90
CA ARG A 536 12.18 -8.40 -3.91
C ARG A 536 10.70 -8.60 -3.80
N LEU A 537 10.05 -7.84 -2.93
CA LEU A 537 8.61 -7.88 -2.78
C LEU A 537 8.01 -6.59 -3.29
N ALA A 538 6.93 -6.74 -4.04
CA ALA A 538 6.15 -5.63 -4.52
C ALA A 538 4.69 -5.86 -4.16
N ARG A 539 4.00 -4.76 -3.85
CA ARG A 539 2.57 -4.70 -3.67
C ARG A 539 1.95 -3.97 -4.85
N THR A 540 0.91 -4.57 -5.42
CA THR A 540 0.08 -3.97 -6.45
C THR A 540 -1.36 -3.88 -5.97
N LEU A 541 -1.94 -2.70 -6.01
CA LEU A 541 -3.35 -2.45 -5.66
C LEU A 541 -4.13 -2.10 -6.93
N THR A 542 -5.22 -2.82 -7.17
CA THR A 542 -6.17 -2.53 -8.25
C THR A 542 -7.57 -2.31 -7.67
N ILE A 543 -8.30 -1.40 -8.29
CA ILE A 543 -9.74 -1.20 -8.06
C ILE A 543 -10.39 -1.35 -9.43
N PRO A 544 -11.29 -2.34 -9.64
CA PRO A 544 -11.96 -2.51 -10.91
C PRO A 544 -12.71 -1.23 -11.31
N ALA A 545 -12.46 -0.74 -12.52
CA ALA A 545 -13.22 0.39 -13.07
C ALA A 545 -14.68 0.02 -13.32
N GLU A 546 -14.92 -1.24 -13.69
CA GLU A 546 -16.25 -1.81 -13.92
C GLU A 546 -16.54 -2.91 -12.89
N PRO A 547 -17.82 -3.11 -12.50
CA PRO A 547 -18.24 -4.22 -11.64
C PRO A 547 -17.78 -5.57 -12.21
N ARG A 548 -16.89 -6.25 -11.48
CA ARG A 548 -16.41 -7.59 -11.83
C ARG A 548 -16.82 -8.56 -10.73
N LYS A 549 -17.39 -9.71 -11.09
CA LYS A 549 -17.70 -10.77 -10.12
C LYS A 549 -16.42 -11.35 -9.55
N ALA A 550 -16.47 -11.75 -8.28
CA ALA A 550 -15.37 -12.45 -7.63
C ALA A 550 -15.00 -13.74 -8.40
N PRO A 551 -13.72 -14.15 -8.39
CA PRO A 551 -13.32 -15.42 -8.97
C PRO A 551 -14.00 -16.57 -8.21
N SER A 552 -14.42 -17.61 -8.95
CA SER A 552 -15.24 -18.77 -8.56
C SER A 552 -16.76 -18.63 -8.78
N ASN A 553 -17.44 -19.76 -8.74
CA ASN A 553 -18.90 -19.86 -8.75
C ASN A 553 -19.49 -19.77 -7.32
N PHE A 554 -18.71 -19.33 -6.33
CA PHE A 554 -19.19 -19.21 -4.97
C PHE A 554 -20.26 -18.10 -4.89
N ASP A 555 -21.40 -18.42 -4.27
CA ASP A 555 -22.44 -17.45 -4.01
C ASP A 555 -22.10 -16.64 -2.75
N TRP A 556 -21.55 -15.45 -2.96
CA TRP A 556 -21.18 -14.53 -1.89
C TRP A 556 -22.38 -13.85 -1.22
N THR A 557 -23.59 -14.00 -1.78
CA THR A 557 -24.83 -13.42 -1.23
C THR A 557 -25.49 -14.32 -0.18
N LEU A 558 -24.88 -15.47 0.12
CA LEU A 558 -25.43 -16.42 1.07
C LEU A 558 -25.54 -15.80 2.48
N PRO A 559 -26.72 -15.84 3.11
CA PRO A 559 -26.89 -15.33 4.47
C PRO A 559 -26.18 -16.24 5.46
N VAL A 560 -25.00 -15.83 5.91
CA VAL A 560 -24.25 -16.53 6.95
C VAL A 560 -24.56 -15.87 8.28
N ASN A 561 -25.16 -16.63 9.20
CA ASN A 561 -25.20 -16.21 10.60
C ASN A 561 -24.00 -16.84 11.30
N PRO A 562 -22.93 -16.08 11.58
CA PRO A 562 -21.74 -16.63 12.18
C PRO A 562 -22.01 -17.21 13.56
N ARG A 563 -23.08 -16.84 14.27
CA ARG A 563 -23.41 -17.36 15.61
C ARG A 563 -23.92 -18.80 15.56
N ILE A 564 -24.47 -19.23 14.43
CA ILE A 564 -25.01 -20.57 14.25
C ILE A 564 -23.91 -21.45 13.65
N GLN A 565 -23.34 -22.35 14.46
CA GLN A 565 -22.24 -23.23 14.02
C GLN A 565 -22.59 -24.00 12.73
N ARG A 566 -23.82 -24.46 12.59
CA ARG A 566 -24.31 -25.13 11.38
C ARG A 566 -24.17 -24.27 10.12
N HIS A 567 -24.45 -22.97 10.19
CA HIS A 567 -24.29 -22.06 9.04
C HIS A 567 -22.80 -21.91 8.67
N VAL A 568 -21.90 -21.94 9.67
CA VAL A 568 -20.45 -21.93 9.45
C VAL A 568 -19.97 -23.22 8.78
N ASP A 569 -20.50 -24.37 9.20
CA ASP A 569 -20.14 -25.67 8.64
C ASP A 569 -20.64 -25.80 7.19
N GLU A 570 -21.90 -25.39 6.94
CA GLU A 570 -22.50 -25.35 5.60
C GLU A 570 -21.73 -24.39 4.67
N LEU A 571 -21.32 -23.23 5.18
CA LEU A 571 -20.47 -22.29 4.46
C LEU A 571 -19.12 -22.89 4.09
N GLY A 572 -18.43 -23.52 5.06
CA GLY A 572 -17.17 -24.20 4.84
C GLY A 572 -17.27 -25.35 3.83
N GLN A 573 -18.41 -26.03 3.75
CA GLN A 573 -18.67 -27.01 2.70
C GLN A 573 -18.83 -26.35 1.33
N LYS A 574 -19.68 -25.32 1.22
CA LYS A 574 -19.92 -24.61 -0.05
C LYS A 574 -18.66 -23.95 -0.62
N ILE A 575 -17.76 -23.47 0.24
CA ILE A 575 -16.46 -22.93 -0.20
C ILE A 575 -15.60 -24.04 -0.79
N ARG A 576 -15.51 -25.21 -0.14
CA ARG A 576 -14.77 -26.36 -0.68
C ARG A 576 -15.37 -26.87 -1.99
N GLU A 577 -16.68 -26.77 -2.17
CA GLU A 577 -17.35 -27.09 -3.42
C GLU A 577 -17.06 -26.07 -4.53
N ALA A 578 -17.05 -24.78 -4.20
CA ALA A 578 -16.87 -23.69 -5.17
C ALA A 578 -15.40 -23.45 -5.58
N PHE A 579 -14.46 -23.82 -4.72
CA PHE A 579 -13.03 -23.69 -4.97
C PHE A 579 -12.36 -25.09 -4.90
N PRO A 580 -12.24 -25.81 -6.03
CA PRO A 580 -11.58 -27.12 -6.03
C PRO A 580 -10.07 -27.00 -5.75
N GLY A 581 -9.53 -27.84 -4.87
CA GLY A 581 -8.11 -27.87 -4.47
C GLY A 581 -7.90 -27.91 -2.96
N ASP A 582 -6.67 -27.66 -2.49
CA ASP A 582 -6.30 -27.49 -1.08
C ASP A 582 -6.80 -26.14 -0.55
N VAL A 583 -8.12 -26.03 -0.42
CA VAL A 583 -8.80 -24.82 0.02
C VAL A 583 -9.12 -24.90 1.50
N HIS A 584 -8.60 -23.95 2.24
CA HIS A 584 -8.93 -23.73 3.64
C HIS A 584 -9.90 -22.57 3.75
N ALA A 585 -11.11 -22.85 4.26
CA ALA A 585 -12.04 -21.84 4.69
C ALA A 585 -11.82 -21.58 6.18
N GLN A 586 -11.46 -20.36 6.55
CA GLN A 586 -11.39 -19.94 7.95
C GLN A 586 -12.35 -18.79 8.22
N LEU A 587 -13.22 -19.00 9.21
CA LEU A 587 -14.07 -17.97 9.77
C LEU A 587 -13.35 -17.32 10.95
N PHE A 588 -13.14 -16.01 10.88
CA PHE A 588 -12.66 -15.23 12.02
C PHE A 588 -13.85 -14.64 12.75
N ARG A 589 -13.99 -15.01 14.03
CA ARG A 589 -14.88 -14.31 14.97
C ARG A 589 -14.01 -13.44 15.87
N ARG A 590 -14.33 -12.15 15.95
CA ARG A 590 -13.72 -11.27 16.95
C ARG A 590 -14.42 -11.55 18.28
N ASN A 591 -13.76 -12.26 19.19
CA ASN A 591 -14.27 -12.37 20.56
C ASN A 591 -14.08 -11.02 21.26
N CYS A 592 -15.17 -10.28 21.45
CA CYS A 592 -15.18 -9.11 22.32
C CYS A 592 -15.00 -9.58 23.76
N TYR A 593 -13.76 -9.61 24.26
CA TYR A 593 -13.43 -10.16 25.58
C TYR A 593 -13.98 -9.31 26.75
N HIS A 594 -14.59 -8.16 26.47
CA HIS A 594 -15.04 -7.20 27.49
C HIS A 594 -16.46 -7.41 28.04
N ASP A 595 -17.28 -8.29 27.47
CA ASP A 595 -18.66 -8.50 27.94
C ASP A 595 -18.80 -9.36 29.21
N ARG A 596 -17.70 -9.69 29.89
CA ARG A 596 -17.76 -10.50 31.13
C ARG A 596 -17.99 -9.70 32.42
N GLU A 597 -17.86 -8.38 32.39
CA GLU A 597 -18.04 -7.54 33.58
C GLU A 597 -19.27 -6.63 33.55
N VAL A 598 -20.01 -6.60 32.43
CA VAL A 598 -21.29 -5.88 32.36
C VAL A 598 -22.39 -6.88 32.73
N GLY A 599 -23.16 -6.57 33.78
CA GLY A 599 -24.17 -7.46 34.34
C GLY A 599 -25.24 -7.92 33.32
N PRO A 600 -26.02 -8.97 33.65
CA PRO A 600 -26.93 -9.68 32.74
C PRO A 600 -28.13 -8.86 32.22
N GLU A 601 -28.16 -7.54 32.41
CA GLU A 601 -29.28 -6.66 32.08
C GLU A 601 -29.02 -5.73 30.88
N HIS A 602 -27.88 -5.83 30.18
CA HIS A 602 -27.76 -5.21 28.87
C HIS A 602 -28.25 -6.18 27.79
N GLU A 603 -29.45 -5.89 27.29
CA GLU A 603 -30.03 -6.50 26.09
C GLU A 603 -29.00 -6.52 24.95
N ALA A 604 -28.93 -7.67 24.29
CA ALA A 604 -27.97 -8.03 23.27
C ALA A 604 -28.28 -7.34 21.92
N ASP A 605 -28.34 -6.02 21.91
CA ASP A 605 -28.51 -5.24 20.69
C ASP A 605 -27.16 -5.03 19.97
N GLU A 606 -27.12 -5.55 18.73
CA GLU A 606 -26.24 -5.15 17.62
C GLU A 606 -24.73 -4.97 17.90
N ALA A 607 -24.09 -5.98 18.49
CA ALA A 607 -22.65 -6.15 18.27
C ALA A 607 -22.41 -6.55 16.79
N ASP A 608 -21.84 -5.63 16.02
CA ASP A 608 -21.43 -5.73 14.61
C ASP A 608 -20.34 -6.81 14.44
N ASP A 609 -20.76 -8.09 14.46
CA ASP A 609 -19.91 -9.28 14.32
C ASP A 609 -19.41 -9.39 12.87
N ARG A 610 -18.30 -8.70 12.55
CA ARG A 610 -17.64 -8.83 11.25
C ARG A 610 -17.16 -10.27 11.04
N THR A 611 -17.77 -10.93 10.05
CA THR A 611 -17.35 -12.24 9.56
C THR A 611 -16.33 -12.03 8.45
N VAL A 612 -15.07 -12.34 8.72
CA VAL A 612 -14.05 -12.42 7.65
C VAL A 612 -13.98 -13.87 7.20
N LEU A 613 -14.34 -14.09 5.94
CA LEU A 613 -14.15 -15.36 5.26
C LEU A 613 -12.80 -15.33 4.53
N LEU A 614 -11.81 -16.09 5.01
CA LEU A 614 -10.61 -16.33 4.23
C LEU A 614 -10.77 -17.66 3.49
N GLY A 615 -10.91 -17.59 2.16
CA GLY A 615 -10.60 -18.71 1.28
C GLY A 615 -9.11 -18.70 0.99
N VAL A 616 -8.36 -19.67 1.53
CA VAL A 616 -6.92 -19.80 1.34
C VAL A 616 -6.66 -21.01 0.46
N SER A 617 -6.05 -20.84 -0.70
CA SER A 617 -5.41 -21.95 -1.41
C SER A 617 -3.98 -22.12 -0.88
N GLU A 618 -3.66 -23.31 -0.35
CA GLU A 618 -2.33 -23.87 -0.02
C GLU A 618 -1.37 -23.13 0.96
N ILE A 619 -1.62 -21.90 1.41
CA ILE A 619 -0.52 -21.04 1.91
C ILE A 619 -0.36 -20.94 3.46
N ILE A 620 -1.37 -21.26 4.27
CA ILE A 620 -1.28 -21.07 5.74
C ILE A 620 -1.53 -22.38 6.49
N THR A 621 -0.49 -23.19 6.65
CA THR A 621 -0.54 -24.46 7.40
C THR A 621 -0.04 -24.37 8.85
N SER A 622 0.32 -23.20 9.38
CA SER A 622 0.78 -23.07 10.78
C SER A 622 -0.12 -22.15 11.63
N PRO A 623 -0.93 -22.72 12.57
CA PRO A 623 -1.83 -21.96 13.44
C PRO A 623 -1.19 -21.53 14.78
N TYR A 624 0.13 -21.58 14.95
CA TYR A 624 0.74 -21.42 16.28
C TYR A 624 1.00 -19.98 16.76
N GLU A 625 0.78 -18.93 15.95
CA GLU A 625 1.09 -17.54 16.37
C GLU A 625 -0.10 -16.55 16.39
N LEU A 626 -1.33 -17.00 16.13
CA LEU A 626 -2.56 -16.19 16.36
C LEU A 626 -3.17 -16.47 17.75
N SER A 627 -2.33 -16.62 18.77
CA SER A 627 -2.69 -17.14 20.10
C SER A 627 -3.58 -16.25 20.98
N GLN A 628 -4.14 -15.15 20.46
CA GLN A 628 -5.16 -14.36 21.17
C GLN A 628 -6.59 -14.48 20.61
N VAL A 629 -6.81 -15.31 19.59
CA VAL A 629 -8.17 -15.66 19.14
C VAL A 629 -8.35 -17.16 19.35
N ARG A 630 -9.27 -17.56 20.24
CA ARG A 630 -9.63 -18.98 20.40
C ARG A 630 -10.28 -19.48 19.09
N VAL A 631 -9.50 -20.21 18.31
CA VAL A 631 -9.90 -20.88 17.08
C VAL A 631 -10.72 -22.12 17.43
N ALA A 632 -11.99 -22.18 16.99
CA ALA A 632 -12.70 -23.44 16.91
C ALA A 632 -12.14 -24.21 15.69
N ARG A 633 -11.31 -25.23 15.93
CA ARG A 633 -10.86 -26.14 14.87
C ARG A 633 -12.05 -26.94 14.38
N LEU A 634 -12.40 -26.80 13.10
CA LEU A 634 -13.29 -27.74 12.42
C LEU A 634 -12.53 -29.05 12.18
N GLY A 635 -12.79 -30.03 13.05
CA GLY A 635 -12.64 -31.47 12.83
C GLY A 635 -11.36 -31.99 12.17
N GLN A 636 -10.31 -32.24 12.96
CA GLN A 636 -9.37 -33.32 12.65
C GLN A 636 -9.88 -34.62 13.28
N ASN A 637 -10.72 -35.34 12.55
CA ASN A 637 -10.89 -36.78 12.72
C ASN A 637 -10.47 -37.43 11.40
N GLY A 638 -9.27 -37.98 11.39
CA GLY A 638 -8.67 -38.61 10.21
C GLY A 638 -7.27 -39.10 10.52
N THR A 639 -7.20 -40.19 11.27
CA THR A 639 -6.03 -41.08 11.30
C THR A 639 -5.62 -41.51 9.89
N VAL A 640 -4.31 -41.56 9.62
CA VAL A 640 -3.52 -42.69 9.09
C VAL A 640 -2.43 -42.24 8.08
N ARG A 641 -1.19 -42.58 8.46
CA ARG A 641 0.06 -42.84 7.69
C ARG A 641 0.67 -41.78 6.80
#